data_AF-A0A2V8DRA5-F1
#
_entry.id   AF-A0A2V8DRA5-F1
#
_cell.length_a   1.000
_cell.length_b   1.000
_cell.length_c   1.000
_cell.angle_alpha   90.00
_cell.angle_beta   90.00
_cell.angle_gamma   90.00
#
_symmetry.space_group_name_H-M   'P 1'
#
loop_
_entity.id
_entity.type
_entity.pdbx_description
1 polymer ?
#
loop_
_entity_poly.entity_id
_entity_poly.type
_entity_poly.pdbx_seq_one_letter_code
_entity_poly.pdbx_strand_id
1 'polypeptide(L)'
;MPGPPYERAFVVEGRAPRLLETFQEAAVPLTVTNTGERAWDPARVHLSYHWLWFIPRELVLRSRTLPYHEGIRTELAGAVPPAARLVVQGRVLAPDVPGLYWLQWDMVEEGVTWFVQVSPRPARQLVIVLPTPADSFALLPLLLAIAGVILVGPGGRGRSSPRLAAFSRTADVSWCAASLFSKQLMLVHEALLEPTTVAYWLTIVAAVVPPIVCMLVLPRRVRPWVLFGVGVFGALVVLGDTVYYRFFGDVLSAPALLGAHQAGRAWGSIRSLLTLGMLWLVVDFPFAFWLVIRLSRLSSSTPAPLRLAAAAMVGLAALAAVGVLLSAPRVLASAALGQMFRNRAVAEQLGPFGYHAYDVWSYARSTWLRRAATAAEIDEARAWLANRRPLRAAAGPYSGFARGKNLIVVQVESLQDFVVDYRVGDQDVMPHLRRWIADSLRFTNVTDQTSEGRTSDAEFVSLVSLLPLDHGAVAFQYPGNHYVGLPRVLAERGYATVSAVPFEPGFWNRRVMHPSYGFQQSLFESDFQLTEQIGWGLNDRDFLQQMVPRLEKLPRPFGAWLITLSLHHPFEDFPNHHKVLKLGALEGTSFGNYLHTMRFFDQALDDFKTALARDGLLGDTVLAVFGDHDAGFPAKAAAGAAVPEISGDIAQELADRVPFLVRLPGPFRADLVNGPRSSPAGQTDFAPTLLALLGIDPAPLPYLGRNLLGHPDDPPIVRPYGGWLDSGHMQLSRDVSNGGRDCYAFASAALTGQEACRAANEVARKTRDISRLVITGDLQQELRDDGKRGAR
;
A
#
# COMPACT_ATOMS: atom_id res chain seq x y z
N MET A 1 16.62 -34.94 -30.26
CA MET A 1 17.99 -34.40 -30.31
C MET A 1 18.95 -35.55 -30.07
N PRO A 2 20.16 -35.58 -30.64
CA PRO A 2 21.18 -36.50 -30.15
C PRO A 2 21.36 -36.28 -28.65
N GLY A 3 21.54 -37.37 -27.89
CA GLY A 3 21.77 -37.30 -26.45
C GLY A 3 23.01 -36.46 -26.14
N PRO A 4 23.10 -35.87 -24.93
CA PRO A 4 24.26 -35.10 -24.52
C PRO A 4 25.53 -35.96 -24.65
N PRO A 5 26.69 -35.37 -25.00
CA PRO A 5 27.91 -36.12 -25.27
C PRO A 5 28.61 -36.69 -24.02
N TYR A 6 27.97 -36.66 -22.85
CA TYR A 6 28.51 -37.07 -21.56
C TYR A 6 27.41 -37.61 -20.65
N GLU A 7 27.78 -38.53 -19.75
CA GLU A 7 26.86 -39.10 -18.75
C GLU A 7 26.51 -38.04 -17.71
N ARG A 8 25.21 -37.76 -17.60
CA ARG A 8 24.65 -36.93 -16.52
C ARG A 8 23.97 -37.90 -15.57
N ALA A 9 24.24 -37.78 -14.27
CA ALA A 9 23.64 -38.63 -13.26
C ALA A 9 23.56 -37.87 -11.94
N PHE A 10 22.50 -38.10 -11.18
CA PHE A 10 22.29 -37.50 -9.89
C PHE A 10 21.54 -38.46 -8.97
N VAL A 11 21.72 -38.25 -7.67
CA VAL A 11 20.87 -38.85 -6.63
C VAL A 11 20.24 -37.70 -5.85
N VAL A 12 18.92 -37.77 -5.63
CA VAL A 12 18.18 -36.83 -4.80
C VAL A 12 17.57 -37.57 -3.62
N GLU A 13 17.87 -37.09 -2.41
CA GLU A 13 17.37 -37.61 -1.15
C GLU A 13 16.52 -36.56 -0.45
N GLY A 14 15.41 -36.99 0.13
CA GLY A 14 14.46 -36.12 0.84
C GLY A 14 13.02 -36.44 0.42
N ARG A 15 12.05 -35.88 1.16
CA ARG A 15 10.63 -36.16 0.97
C ARG A 15 9.84 -34.86 0.96
N ALA A 16 9.08 -34.65 -0.10
CA ALA A 16 8.09 -33.59 -0.18
C ALA A 16 6.92 -33.89 0.77
N PRO A 17 6.16 -32.85 1.18
CA PRO A 17 4.90 -33.01 1.89
C PRO A 17 3.97 -33.96 1.12
N ARG A 18 3.32 -34.89 1.84
CA ARG A 18 2.33 -35.82 1.26
C ARG A 18 0.98 -35.18 1.00
N LEU A 19 0.75 -34.00 1.58
CA LEU A 19 -0.47 -33.23 1.51
C LEU A 19 -0.08 -31.80 1.16
N LEU A 20 -0.66 -31.27 0.09
CA LEU A 20 -0.55 -29.88 -0.31
C LEU A 20 -1.96 -29.37 -0.67
N GLU A 21 -2.19 -28.08 -0.55
CA GLU A 21 -3.37 -27.40 -1.11
C GLU A 21 -3.07 -26.92 -2.53
N THR A 22 -4.10 -26.75 -3.37
CA THR A 22 -3.93 -26.17 -4.71
C THR A 22 -3.23 -24.82 -4.64
N PHE A 23 -2.25 -24.57 -5.54
CA PHE A 23 -1.38 -23.38 -5.55
C PHE A 23 -0.48 -23.18 -4.33
N GLN A 24 -0.43 -24.13 -3.38
CA GLN A 24 0.49 -24.03 -2.26
C GLN A 24 1.94 -24.15 -2.72
N GLU A 25 2.75 -23.15 -2.39
CA GLU A 25 4.21 -23.26 -2.48
C GLU A 25 4.79 -23.84 -1.18
N ALA A 26 5.70 -24.81 -1.28
CA ALA A 26 6.39 -25.39 -0.15
C ALA A 26 7.89 -25.51 -0.42
N ALA A 27 8.70 -25.14 0.57
CA ALA A 27 10.13 -25.42 0.58
C ALA A 27 10.38 -26.85 1.08
N VAL A 28 11.13 -27.64 0.32
CA VAL A 28 11.45 -29.03 0.61
C VAL A 28 12.96 -29.16 0.78
N PRO A 29 13.47 -29.52 1.97
CA PRO A 29 14.89 -29.77 2.16
C PRO A 29 15.28 -31.05 1.41
N LEU A 30 16.18 -30.91 0.44
CA LEU A 30 16.63 -31.99 -0.41
C LEU A 30 18.15 -32.03 -0.43
N THR A 31 18.71 -33.23 -0.38
CA THR A 31 20.13 -33.47 -0.59
C THR A 31 20.32 -34.00 -2.00
N VAL A 32 20.98 -33.21 -2.86
CA VAL A 32 21.32 -33.62 -4.22
C VAL A 32 22.79 -33.98 -4.27
N THR A 33 23.10 -35.15 -4.83
CA THR A 33 24.46 -35.64 -5.05
C THR A 33 24.75 -35.70 -6.55
N ASN A 34 25.85 -35.10 -6.97
CA ASN A 34 26.34 -35.24 -8.34
C ASN A 34 27.08 -36.58 -8.49
N THR A 35 26.47 -37.52 -9.20
CA THR A 35 27.08 -38.83 -9.49
C THR A 35 27.57 -38.93 -10.93
N GLY A 36 27.52 -37.82 -11.68
CA GLY A 36 28.07 -37.73 -13.03
C GLY A 36 29.55 -37.35 -13.04
N GLU A 37 30.12 -37.26 -14.23
CA GLU A 37 31.57 -37.04 -14.42
C GLU A 37 31.97 -35.56 -14.50
N ARG A 38 31.00 -34.64 -14.58
CA ARG A 38 31.25 -33.20 -14.73
C ARG A 38 30.65 -32.39 -13.59
N ALA A 39 31.33 -31.30 -13.24
CA ALA A 39 30.79 -30.31 -12.32
C ALA A 39 29.55 -29.64 -12.92
N TRP A 40 28.51 -29.44 -12.11
CA TRP A 40 27.32 -28.69 -12.50
C TRP A 40 27.56 -27.20 -12.38
N ASP A 41 27.24 -26.47 -13.44
CA ASP A 41 27.27 -25.01 -13.48
C ASP A 41 25.93 -24.46 -12.95
N PRO A 42 25.90 -23.72 -11.83
CA PRO A 42 24.66 -23.21 -11.25
C PRO A 42 23.94 -22.23 -12.18
N ALA A 43 24.63 -21.63 -13.17
CA ALA A 43 23.99 -20.75 -14.15
C ALA A 43 23.20 -21.50 -15.23
N ARG A 44 23.32 -22.84 -15.30
CA ARG A 44 22.68 -23.66 -16.33
C ARG A 44 21.93 -24.85 -15.76
N VAL A 45 22.36 -25.38 -14.61
CA VAL A 45 21.84 -26.61 -14.02
C VAL A 45 21.04 -26.26 -12.78
N HIS A 46 19.77 -26.65 -12.77
CA HIS A 46 18.85 -26.37 -11.67
C HIS A 46 18.19 -27.65 -11.18
N LEU A 47 17.82 -27.67 -9.91
CA LEU A 47 16.91 -28.69 -9.38
C LEU A 47 15.48 -28.28 -9.71
N SER A 48 14.66 -29.22 -10.15
CA SER A 48 13.24 -29.02 -10.40
C SER A 48 12.48 -30.34 -10.23
N TYR A 49 11.25 -30.43 -10.73
CA TYR A 49 10.38 -31.58 -10.56
C TYR A 49 9.35 -31.69 -11.67
N HIS A 50 8.70 -32.84 -11.73
CA HIS A 50 7.58 -33.12 -12.62
C HIS A 50 6.36 -33.53 -11.81
N TRP A 51 5.22 -32.91 -12.11
CA TRP A 51 3.93 -33.40 -11.67
C TRP A 51 3.37 -34.41 -12.67
N LEU A 52 3.00 -35.58 -12.17
CA LEU A 52 2.43 -36.67 -12.96
C LEU A 52 1.13 -37.12 -12.30
N TRP A 53 0.04 -37.26 -13.05
CA TRP A 53 -1.23 -37.73 -12.49
C TRP A 53 -1.11 -39.18 -11.98
N PHE A 54 -1.79 -39.51 -10.88
CA PHE A 54 -1.72 -40.85 -10.27
C PHE A 54 -2.33 -41.96 -11.16
N ILE A 55 -3.39 -41.63 -11.90
CA ILE A 55 -4.04 -42.55 -12.86
C ILE A 55 -3.21 -42.58 -14.16
N PRO A 56 -2.74 -43.75 -14.61
CA PRO A 56 -1.88 -43.87 -15.78
C PRO A 56 -2.58 -43.50 -17.10
N ARG A 57 -1.76 -43.12 -18.09
CA ARG A 57 -2.09 -42.52 -19.40
C ARG A 57 -3.07 -43.31 -20.29
N GLU A 58 -3.48 -44.53 -19.93
CA GLU A 58 -4.27 -45.41 -20.81
C GLU A 58 -5.80 -45.32 -20.66
N LEU A 59 -6.35 -44.53 -19.73
CA LEU A 59 -7.80 -44.37 -19.61
C LEU A 59 -8.21 -42.93 -19.97
N VAL A 60 -8.82 -42.83 -21.15
CA VAL A 60 -9.42 -41.66 -21.82
C VAL A 60 -8.48 -40.92 -22.80
N LEU A 61 -8.70 -41.27 -24.07
CA LEU A 61 -8.22 -40.62 -25.28
C LEU A 61 -8.14 -39.08 -25.18
N ARG A 62 -6.96 -38.55 -25.55
CA ARG A 62 -6.71 -37.14 -25.88
C ARG A 62 -7.10 -36.12 -24.80
N SER A 63 -6.16 -35.83 -23.91
CA SER A 63 -5.95 -34.45 -23.48
C SER A 63 -4.50 -34.09 -23.75
N ARG A 64 -4.26 -33.38 -24.86
CA ARG A 64 -3.05 -32.55 -25.04
C ARG A 64 -3.13 -31.26 -24.20
N THR A 65 -4.05 -31.21 -23.23
CA THR A 65 -4.53 -30.00 -22.57
C THR A 65 -4.72 -30.18 -21.05
N LEU A 66 -4.16 -31.22 -20.42
CA LEU A 66 -4.03 -31.34 -18.96
C LEU A 66 -2.63 -31.88 -18.62
N PRO A 67 -1.95 -31.35 -17.58
CA PRO A 67 -0.58 -30.88 -17.76
C PRO A 67 0.45 -31.91 -17.30
N TYR A 68 1.37 -32.26 -18.21
CA TYR A 68 2.75 -32.47 -17.78
C TYR A 68 3.27 -31.09 -17.39
N HIS A 69 3.29 -30.79 -16.10
CA HIS A 69 3.75 -29.49 -15.60
C HIS A 69 5.17 -29.65 -15.08
N GLU A 70 6.10 -28.94 -15.72
CA GLU A 70 7.45 -28.78 -15.20
C GLU A 70 7.41 -27.86 -13.98
N GLY A 71 8.24 -28.17 -12.99
CA GLY A 71 8.33 -27.43 -11.74
C GLY A 71 9.15 -26.14 -11.83
N ILE A 72 9.04 -25.32 -10.79
CA ILE A 72 9.90 -24.15 -10.57
C ILE A 72 11.37 -24.59 -10.56
N ARG A 73 12.27 -23.75 -11.10
CA ARG A 73 13.71 -23.97 -11.01
C ARG A 73 14.21 -23.53 -9.64
N THR A 74 14.90 -24.43 -8.94
CA THR A 74 15.59 -24.16 -7.68
C THR A 74 17.06 -23.98 -7.99
N GLU A 75 17.57 -22.77 -7.73
CA GLU A 75 18.96 -22.41 -7.94
C GLU A 75 19.90 -23.20 -7.02
N LEU A 76 21.07 -23.56 -7.54
CA LEU A 76 22.13 -24.18 -6.77
C LEU A 76 23.01 -23.08 -6.16
N ALA A 77 23.38 -23.22 -4.88
CA ALA A 77 24.18 -22.22 -4.16
C ALA A 77 25.60 -22.01 -4.73
N GLY A 78 26.05 -22.90 -5.62
CA GLY A 78 27.34 -22.83 -6.29
C GLY A 78 27.57 -24.03 -7.21
N ALA A 79 28.75 -24.07 -7.83
CA ALA A 79 29.15 -25.21 -8.65
C ALA A 79 29.22 -26.49 -7.83
N VAL A 80 28.71 -27.59 -8.38
CA VAL A 80 28.66 -28.89 -7.70
C VAL A 80 29.59 -29.88 -8.43
N PRO A 81 30.83 -30.11 -7.94
CA PRO A 81 31.77 -31.07 -8.53
C PRO A 81 31.24 -32.51 -8.53
N PRO A 82 31.82 -33.41 -9.35
CA PRO A 82 31.56 -34.84 -9.25
C PRO A 82 31.73 -35.36 -7.81
N ALA A 83 30.86 -36.27 -7.40
CA ALA A 83 30.74 -36.85 -6.05
C ALA A 83 30.39 -35.85 -4.91
N ALA A 84 30.24 -34.56 -5.19
CA ALA A 84 29.84 -33.59 -4.18
C ALA A 84 28.35 -33.70 -3.83
N ARG A 85 28.03 -33.37 -2.58
CA ARG A 85 26.65 -33.31 -2.05
C ARG A 85 26.29 -31.87 -1.71
N LEU A 86 25.09 -31.47 -2.08
CA LEU A 86 24.55 -30.15 -1.80
C LEU A 86 23.17 -30.29 -1.17
N VAL A 87 22.94 -29.59 -0.06
CA VAL A 87 21.60 -29.43 0.51
C VAL A 87 20.96 -28.19 -0.12
N VAL A 88 19.77 -28.35 -0.68
CA VAL A 88 19.00 -27.28 -1.32
C VAL A 88 17.58 -27.24 -0.76
N GLN A 89 16.99 -26.05 -0.75
CA GLN A 89 15.58 -25.87 -0.43
C GLN A 89 14.78 -25.90 -1.73
N GLY A 90 14.40 -27.11 -2.16
CA GLY A 90 13.59 -27.31 -3.37
C GLY A 90 12.24 -26.63 -3.25
N ARG A 91 11.92 -25.72 -4.18
CA ARG A 91 10.64 -24.99 -4.18
C ARG A 91 9.59 -25.76 -4.97
N VAL A 92 8.61 -26.37 -4.31
CA VAL A 92 7.50 -27.06 -4.98
C VAL A 92 6.25 -26.20 -4.99
N LEU A 93 5.60 -26.05 -6.15
CA LEU A 93 4.30 -25.41 -6.30
C LEU A 93 3.28 -26.49 -6.66
N ALA A 94 2.24 -26.63 -5.85
CA ALA A 94 1.18 -27.61 -6.06
C ALA A 94 0.34 -27.26 -7.31
N PRO A 95 -0.15 -28.27 -8.06
CA PRO A 95 -1.09 -28.08 -9.17
C PRO A 95 -2.33 -27.29 -8.74
N ASP A 96 -2.93 -26.61 -9.71
CA ASP A 96 -4.20 -25.86 -9.58
C ASP A 96 -5.43 -26.76 -9.49
N VAL A 97 -5.30 -28.03 -9.89
CA VAL A 97 -6.38 -29.01 -9.85
C VAL A 97 -6.19 -29.97 -8.66
N PRO A 98 -7.19 -30.13 -7.77
CA PRO A 98 -7.10 -31.13 -6.70
C PRO A 98 -7.02 -32.56 -7.24
N GLY A 99 -6.25 -33.42 -6.58
CA GLY A 99 -6.11 -34.80 -7.03
C GLY A 99 -4.96 -35.57 -6.38
N LEU A 100 -4.76 -36.80 -6.84
CA LEU A 100 -3.60 -37.59 -6.49
C LEU A 100 -2.54 -37.45 -7.57
N TYR A 101 -1.33 -37.09 -7.16
CA TYR A 101 -0.20 -36.86 -8.06
C TYR A 101 1.05 -37.61 -7.60
N TRP A 102 1.84 -38.02 -8.57
CA TRP A 102 3.23 -38.38 -8.39
C TRP A 102 4.09 -37.14 -8.60
N LEU A 103 4.80 -36.73 -7.56
CA LEU A 103 5.89 -35.76 -7.63
C LEU A 103 7.18 -36.51 -7.94
N GLN A 104 7.91 -36.08 -8.96
CA GLN A 104 9.21 -36.64 -9.30
C GLN A 104 10.25 -35.52 -9.39
N TRP A 105 11.15 -35.44 -8.41
CA TRP A 105 12.30 -34.54 -8.46
C TRP A 105 13.19 -34.86 -9.66
N ASP A 106 13.81 -33.85 -10.25
CA ASP A 106 14.70 -34.02 -11.40
C ASP A 106 15.69 -32.86 -11.51
N MET A 107 16.80 -33.08 -12.21
CA MET A 107 17.75 -32.02 -12.56
C MET A 107 17.53 -31.62 -14.02
N VAL A 108 17.66 -30.34 -14.34
CA VAL A 108 17.60 -29.82 -15.72
C VAL A 108 18.85 -29.04 -16.02
N GLU A 109 19.41 -29.21 -17.21
CA GLU A 109 20.34 -28.25 -17.78
C GLU A 109 19.62 -27.47 -18.88
N GLU A 110 19.51 -26.17 -18.68
CA GLU A 110 18.74 -25.28 -19.54
C GLU A 110 19.24 -25.30 -20.98
N GLY A 111 18.29 -25.40 -21.91
CA GLY A 111 18.57 -25.50 -23.34
C GLY A 111 19.19 -26.83 -23.78
N VAL A 112 19.39 -27.82 -22.89
CA VAL A 112 20.01 -29.10 -23.24
C VAL A 112 19.11 -30.30 -22.96
N THR A 113 18.90 -30.68 -21.70
CA THR A 113 18.08 -31.86 -21.35
C THR A 113 17.71 -31.90 -19.87
N TRP A 114 16.61 -32.59 -19.59
CA TRP A 114 16.32 -33.15 -18.27
C TRP A 114 17.20 -34.36 -18.01
N PHE A 115 17.70 -34.52 -16.78
CA PHE A 115 18.62 -35.61 -16.44
C PHE A 115 17.88 -36.94 -16.49
N VAL A 116 16.61 -37.01 -16.08
CA VAL A 116 15.78 -38.23 -16.20
C VAL A 116 15.66 -38.82 -17.61
N GLN A 117 16.00 -38.05 -18.65
CA GLN A 117 16.00 -38.53 -20.04
C GLN A 117 17.25 -39.35 -20.36
N VAL A 118 18.32 -39.18 -19.58
CA VAL A 118 19.66 -39.73 -19.83
C VAL A 118 20.26 -40.43 -18.59
N SER A 119 19.57 -40.38 -17.45
CA SER A 119 19.93 -41.02 -16.18
C SER A 119 18.78 -41.91 -15.67
N PRO A 120 19.04 -42.85 -14.74
CA PRO A 120 17.99 -43.57 -14.02
C PRO A 120 16.99 -42.61 -13.36
N ARG A 121 15.70 -42.94 -13.42
CA ARG A 121 14.66 -42.08 -12.86
C ARG A 121 14.68 -42.12 -11.33
N PRO A 122 14.62 -40.97 -10.65
CA PRO A 122 14.47 -40.95 -9.20
C PRO A 122 13.07 -41.42 -8.78
N ALA A 123 12.94 -41.78 -7.50
CA ALA A 123 11.70 -42.29 -6.94
C ALA A 123 10.59 -41.22 -6.99
N ARG A 124 9.40 -41.66 -7.41
CA ARG A 124 8.18 -40.84 -7.36
C ARG A 124 7.61 -40.83 -5.95
N GLN A 125 7.06 -39.69 -5.56
CA GLN A 125 6.42 -39.50 -4.27
C GLN A 125 4.94 -39.23 -4.48
N LEU A 126 4.08 -39.96 -3.78
CA LEU A 126 2.65 -39.72 -3.83
C LEU A 126 2.33 -38.48 -3.00
N VAL A 127 1.69 -37.51 -3.64
CA VAL A 127 1.21 -36.27 -3.03
C VAL A 127 -0.29 -36.15 -3.30
N ILE A 128 -1.04 -35.85 -2.25
CA ILE A 128 -2.46 -35.54 -2.33
C ILE A 128 -2.58 -34.01 -2.36
N VAL A 129 -3.12 -33.50 -3.44
CA VAL A 129 -3.42 -32.07 -3.60
C VAL A 129 -4.89 -31.87 -3.27
N LEU A 130 -5.16 -31.18 -2.17
CA LEU A 130 -6.50 -30.89 -1.67
C LEU A 130 -7.03 -29.58 -2.28
N PRO A 131 -8.35 -29.48 -2.52
CA PRO A 131 -8.97 -28.20 -2.83
C PRO A 131 -8.73 -27.20 -1.71
N THR A 132 -8.68 -25.91 -2.03
CA THR A 132 -8.63 -24.89 -0.98
C THR A 132 -9.89 -24.99 -0.09
N PRO A 133 -9.84 -24.48 1.15
CA PRO A 133 -11.04 -24.31 1.96
C PRO A 133 -12.13 -23.52 1.21
N ALA A 134 -11.75 -22.50 0.44
CA ALA A 134 -12.69 -21.73 -0.38
C ALA A 134 -13.45 -22.61 -1.37
N ASP A 135 -12.75 -23.47 -2.12
CA ASP A 135 -13.36 -24.40 -3.08
C ASP A 135 -14.25 -25.45 -2.39
N SER A 136 -13.80 -25.94 -1.24
CA SER A 136 -14.50 -26.94 -0.44
C SER A 136 -15.84 -26.41 0.10
N PHE A 137 -15.87 -25.14 0.48
CA PHE A 137 -17.06 -24.49 1.04
C PHE A 137 -17.90 -23.73 0.00
N ALA A 138 -17.37 -23.43 -1.19
CA ALA A 138 -18.11 -22.72 -2.26
C ALA A 138 -19.43 -23.41 -2.64
N LEU A 139 -19.48 -24.74 -2.56
CA LEU A 139 -20.68 -25.53 -2.87
C LEU A 139 -21.75 -25.50 -1.76
N LEU A 140 -21.38 -25.17 -0.53
CA LEU A 140 -22.24 -25.32 0.64
C LEU A 140 -23.59 -24.57 0.52
N PRO A 141 -23.63 -23.30 0.06
CA PRO A 141 -24.90 -22.58 -0.11
C PRO A 141 -25.80 -23.26 -1.15
N LEU A 142 -25.22 -23.69 -2.27
CA LEU A 142 -25.95 -24.38 -3.33
C LEU A 142 -26.53 -25.72 -2.83
N LEU A 143 -25.73 -26.52 -2.13
CA LEU A 143 -26.17 -27.80 -1.56
C LEU A 143 -27.32 -27.61 -0.57
N LEU A 144 -27.25 -26.60 0.30
CA LEU A 144 -28.32 -26.29 1.24
C LEU A 144 -29.59 -25.80 0.54
N ALA A 145 -29.45 -24.99 -0.51
CA ALA A 145 -30.59 -24.52 -1.30
C ALA A 145 -31.27 -25.68 -2.04
N ILE A 146 -30.50 -26.58 -2.69
CA ILE A 146 -31.01 -27.78 -3.37
C ILE A 146 -31.65 -28.75 -2.39
N ALA A 147 -31.03 -29.01 -1.23
CA ALA A 147 -31.63 -29.80 -0.17
C ALA A 147 -32.97 -29.19 0.29
N GLY A 148 -33.04 -27.86 0.36
CA GLY A 148 -34.27 -27.10 0.53
C GLY A 148 -35.34 -27.41 -0.52
N VAL A 149 -34.94 -27.43 -1.80
CA VAL A 149 -35.83 -27.77 -2.91
C VAL A 149 -36.39 -29.19 -2.80
N ILE A 150 -35.52 -30.15 -2.52
CA ILE A 150 -35.89 -31.57 -2.45
C ILE A 150 -36.81 -31.83 -1.24
N LEU A 151 -36.45 -31.31 -0.07
CA LEU A 151 -37.14 -31.60 1.18
C LEU A 151 -38.48 -30.85 1.31
N VAL A 152 -38.58 -29.61 0.80
CA VAL A 152 -39.78 -28.74 0.94
C VAL A 152 -40.67 -28.73 -0.33
N GLY A 153 -40.23 -29.43 -1.38
CA GLY A 153 -40.90 -29.51 -2.69
C GLY A 153 -42.21 -30.32 -2.70
N PRO A 154 -42.98 -30.24 -3.80
CA PRO A 154 -44.29 -30.89 -3.94
C PRO A 154 -44.24 -32.43 -3.88
N GLY A 155 -43.07 -33.05 -4.09
CA GLY A 155 -42.85 -34.50 -3.98
C GLY A 155 -42.46 -35.00 -2.59
N GLY A 156 -42.30 -34.11 -1.59
CA GLY A 156 -41.98 -34.46 -0.20
C GLY A 156 -43.15 -35.17 0.50
N ARG A 157 -43.35 -36.45 0.16
CA ARG A 157 -44.34 -37.33 0.79
C ARG A 157 -44.00 -37.52 2.27
N GLY A 158 -44.76 -36.87 3.13
CA GLY A 158 -44.76 -37.12 4.57
C GLY A 158 -44.83 -35.84 5.40
N ARG A 159 -46.03 -35.31 5.61
CA ARG A 159 -46.33 -34.13 6.45
C ARG A 159 -45.99 -34.30 7.96
N SER A 160 -45.22 -35.31 8.36
CA SER A 160 -45.08 -35.74 9.76
C SER A 160 -43.69 -36.21 10.18
N SER A 161 -42.63 -35.95 9.40
CA SER A 161 -41.25 -36.23 9.84
C SER A 161 -40.71 -35.09 10.72
N PRO A 162 -40.33 -35.34 11.99
CA PRO A 162 -39.76 -34.30 12.86
C PRO A 162 -38.45 -33.71 12.30
N ARG A 163 -37.72 -34.47 11.48
CA ARG A 163 -36.50 -34.00 10.79
C ARG A 163 -36.82 -32.98 9.69
N LEU A 164 -37.90 -33.19 8.93
CA LEU A 164 -38.35 -32.24 7.90
C LEU A 164 -38.88 -30.94 8.53
N ALA A 165 -39.60 -31.06 9.65
CA ALA A 165 -40.05 -29.92 10.44
C ALA A 165 -38.87 -29.15 11.07
N ALA A 166 -37.81 -29.83 11.50
CA ALA A 166 -36.61 -29.18 12.02
C ALA A 166 -35.83 -28.46 10.90
N PHE A 167 -35.61 -29.11 9.76
CA PHE A 167 -34.88 -28.55 8.64
C PHE A 167 -35.58 -27.30 8.06
N SER A 168 -36.89 -27.38 7.79
CA SER A 168 -37.66 -26.22 7.29
C SER A 168 -37.69 -25.04 8.27
N ARG A 169 -37.38 -25.26 9.56
CA ARG A 169 -37.27 -24.18 10.53
C ARG A 169 -35.99 -23.36 10.37
N THR A 170 -34.90 -23.96 9.91
CA THR A 170 -33.58 -23.33 9.89
C THR A 170 -33.01 -23.18 8.49
N ALA A 171 -33.65 -23.74 7.45
CA ALA A 171 -33.09 -23.78 6.09
C ALA A 171 -32.66 -22.41 5.53
N ASP A 172 -33.46 -21.36 5.71
CA ASP A 172 -33.12 -19.98 5.30
C ASP A 172 -31.94 -19.41 6.11
N VAL A 173 -31.88 -19.70 7.40
CA VAL A 173 -30.80 -19.30 8.31
C VAL A 173 -29.50 -20.00 7.95
N SER A 174 -29.56 -21.32 7.74
CA SER A 174 -28.42 -22.15 7.35
C SER A 174 -27.89 -21.76 5.97
N TRP A 175 -28.78 -21.53 5.00
CA TRP A 175 -28.38 -21.04 3.68
C TRP A 175 -27.70 -19.68 3.77
N CYS A 176 -28.27 -18.72 4.50
CA CYS A 176 -27.69 -17.39 4.64
C CYS A 176 -26.33 -17.45 5.34
N ALA A 177 -26.20 -18.24 6.41
CA ALA A 177 -24.94 -18.40 7.12
C ALA A 177 -23.87 -19.07 6.24
N ALA A 178 -24.23 -20.12 5.51
CA ALA A 178 -23.33 -20.75 4.54
C ALA A 178 -22.93 -19.76 3.43
N SER A 179 -23.89 -19.00 2.90
CA SER A 179 -23.64 -17.97 1.88
C SER A 179 -22.63 -16.94 2.40
N LEU A 180 -22.86 -16.35 3.57
CA LEU A 180 -21.96 -15.36 4.15
C LEU A 180 -20.57 -15.95 4.47
N PHE A 181 -20.49 -17.21 4.90
CA PHE A 181 -19.22 -17.88 5.19
C PHE A 181 -18.43 -18.19 3.92
N SER A 182 -19.03 -18.94 3.00
CA SER A 182 -18.37 -19.41 1.78
C SER A 182 -17.92 -18.25 0.89
N LYS A 183 -18.71 -17.19 0.77
CA LYS A 183 -18.38 -16.02 -0.07
C LYS A 183 -17.19 -15.26 0.48
N GLN A 184 -17.07 -15.10 1.80
CA GLN A 184 -15.87 -14.49 2.40
C GLN A 184 -14.62 -15.32 2.12
N LEU A 185 -14.70 -16.66 2.20
CA LEU A 185 -13.56 -17.53 1.86
C LEU A 185 -13.17 -17.45 0.38
N MET A 186 -14.15 -17.30 -0.51
CA MET A 186 -13.85 -17.05 -1.93
C MET A 186 -13.05 -15.76 -2.11
N LEU A 187 -13.37 -14.68 -1.38
CA LEU A 187 -12.55 -13.46 -1.44
C LEU A 187 -11.13 -13.72 -0.92
N VAL A 188 -10.98 -14.46 0.19
CA VAL A 188 -9.65 -14.79 0.73
C VAL A 188 -8.78 -15.46 -0.34
N HIS A 189 -9.35 -16.38 -1.11
CA HIS A 189 -8.65 -17.03 -2.21
C HIS A 189 -8.40 -16.08 -3.41
N GLU A 190 -9.44 -15.42 -3.91
CA GLU A 190 -9.37 -14.57 -5.11
C GLU A 190 -8.53 -13.30 -4.91
N ALA A 191 -8.45 -12.79 -3.68
CA ALA A 191 -7.66 -11.63 -3.31
C ALA A 191 -6.35 -11.98 -2.58
N LEU A 192 -5.95 -13.27 -2.58
CA LEU A 192 -4.73 -13.77 -1.95
C LEU A 192 -4.51 -13.19 -0.55
N LEU A 193 -5.59 -13.09 0.23
CA LEU A 193 -5.50 -12.55 1.59
C LEU A 193 -4.78 -13.57 2.46
N GLU A 194 -4.06 -13.09 3.47
CA GLU A 194 -3.48 -13.92 4.52
C GLU A 194 -4.18 -13.67 5.88
N PRO A 195 -5.45 -14.09 6.07
CA PRO A 195 -6.17 -13.78 7.29
C PRO A 195 -5.51 -14.42 8.50
N THR A 196 -5.42 -13.65 9.57
CA THR A 196 -5.02 -14.17 10.87
C THR A 196 -6.06 -15.17 11.40
N THR A 197 -5.68 -15.98 12.38
CA THR A 197 -6.64 -16.86 13.08
C THR A 197 -7.84 -16.07 13.63
N VAL A 198 -7.61 -14.82 14.05
CA VAL A 198 -8.67 -13.91 14.52
C VAL A 198 -9.64 -13.57 13.39
N ALA A 199 -9.14 -13.21 12.22
CA ALA A 199 -9.98 -12.89 11.06
C ALA A 199 -10.86 -14.07 10.64
N TYR A 200 -10.35 -15.31 10.70
CA TYR A 200 -11.18 -16.49 10.46
C TYR A 200 -12.30 -16.66 11.51
N TRP A 201 -12.01 -16.41 12.78
CA TRP A 201 -13.05 -16.40 13.83
C TRP A 201 -14.11 -15.32 13.57
N LEU A 202 -13.69 -14.11 13.24
CA LEU A 202 -14.61 -13.00 12.92
C LEU A 202 -15.42 -13.27 11.66
N THR A 203 -14.85 -13.95 10.66
CA THR A 203 -15.55 -14.42 9.46
C THR A 203 -16.71 -15.35 9.82
N ILE A 204 -16.49 -16.30 10.76
CA ILE A 204 -17.54 -17.20 11.27
C ILE A 204 -18.60 -16.41 12.03
N VAL A 205 -18.19 -15.49 12.90
CA VAL A 205 -19.12 -14.64 13.67
C VAL A 205 -20.00 -13.81 12.72
N ALA A 206 -19.41 -13.14 11.74
CA ALA A 206 -20.13 -12.35 10.74
C ALA A 206 -21.08 -13.20 9.90
N ALA A 207 -20.75 -14.47 9.65
CA ALA A 207 -21.61 -15.38 8.92
C ALA A 207 -22.77 -15.94 9.76
N VAL A 208 -22.57 -16.21 11.05
CA VAL A 208 -23.53 -16.95 11.88
C VAL A 208 -24.44 -16.03 12.72
N VAL A 209 -23.88 -14.95 13.29
CA VAL A 209 -24.62 -14.10 14.24
C VAL A 209 -25.80 -13.38 13.56
N PRO A 210 -25.64 -12.68 12.41
CA PRO A 210 -26.76 -11.96 11.81
C PRO A 210 -27.94 -12.86 11.41
N PRO A 211 -27.72 -14.05 10.81
CA PRO A 211 -28.82 -14.97 10.53
C PRO A 211 -29.54 -15.50 11.77
N ILE A 212 -28.82 -15.77 12.86
CA ILE A 212 -29.43 -16.19 14.13
C ILE A 212 -30.27 -15.07 14.74
N VAL A 213 -29.77 -13.82 14.73
CA VAL A 213 -30.54 -12.67 15.21
C VAL A 213 -31.84 -12.50 14.41
N CYS A 214 -31.76 -12.60 13.07
CA CYS A 214 -32.94 -12.60 12.21
C CYS A 214 -33.91 -13.75 12.55
N MET A 215 -33.40 -14.93 12.90
CA MET A 215 -34.22 -16.06 13.35
C MET A 215 -35.00 -15.79 14.62
N LEU A 216 -34.41 -15.04 15.56
CA LEU A 216 -35.02 -14.72 16.85
C LEU A 216 -36.04 -13.58 16.77
N VAL A 217 -35.75 -12.57 15.96
CA VAL A 217 -36.50 -11.31 15.91
C VAL A 217 -37.59 -11.31 14.83
N LEU A 218 -37.33 -11.92 13.66
CA LEU A 218 -38.21 -11.77 12.50
C LEU A 218 -39.24 -12.90 12.39
N PRO A 219 -40.50 -12.59 11.99
CA PRO A 219 -41.51 -13.60 11.73
C PRO A 219 -41.17 -14.41 10.47
N ARG A 220 -41.59 -15.70 10.43
CA ARG A 220 -41.28 -16.62 9.32
C ARG A 220 -41.75 -16.17 7.93
N ARG A 221 -42.73 -15.26 7.85
CA ARG A 221 -43.19 -14.71 6.57
C ARG A 221 -42.16 -13.73 5.97
N VAL A 222 -41.43 -13.00 6.81
CA VAL A 222 -40.49 -11.94 6.41
C VAL A 222 -39.05 -12.43 6.47
N ARG A 223 -38.71 -13.27 7.45
CA ARG A 223 -37.35 -13.74 7.70
C ARG A 223 -36.64 -14.33 6.46
N PRO A 224 -37.24 -15.24 5.66
CA PRO A 224 -36.56 -15.77 4.49
C PRO A 224 -36.21 -14.70 3.45
N TRP A 225 -37.07 -13.69 3.26
CA TRP A 225 -36.82 -12.57 2.35
C TRP A 225 -35.67 -11.69 2.82
N VAL A 226 -35.61 -11.38 4.12
CA VAL A 226 -34.51 -10.60 4.70
C VAL A 226 -33.19 -11.36 4.59
N LEU A 227 -33.19 -12.65 4.96
CA LEU A 227 -31.98 -13.49 4.88
C LEU A 227 -31.50 -13.68 3.44
N PHE A 228 -32.42 -13.81 2.48
CA PHE A 228 -32.08 -13.79 1.06
C PHE A 228 -31.43 -12.47 0.65
N GLY A 229 -32.02 -11.34 1.03
CA GLY A 229 -31.45 -10.02 0.80
C GLY A 229 -30.05 -9.87 1.39
N VAL A 230 -29.83 -10.33 2.63
CA VAL A 230 -28.52 -10.32 3.30
C VAL A 230 -27.50 -11.20 2.56
N GLY A 231 -27.89 -12.43 2.17
CA GLY A 231 -27.01 -13.34 1.44
C GLY A 231 -26.66 -12.85 0.03
N VAL A 232 -27.59 -12.17 -0.65
CA VAL A 232 -27.36 -11.51 -1.94
C VAL A 232 -26.45 -10.31 -1.76
N PHE A 233 -26.73 -9.45 -0.78
CA PHE A 233 -25.92 -8.27 -0.49
C PHE A 233 -24.47 -8.65 -0.15
N GLY A 234 -24.26 -9.64 0.71
CA GLY A 234 -22.92 -10.15 1.02
C GLY A 234 -22.18 -10.67 -0.21
N ALA A 235 -22.89 -11.29 -1.15
CA ALA A 235 -22.31 -11.73 -2.43
C ALA A 235 -21.90 -10.57 -3.33
N LEU A 236 -22.72 -9.52 -3.38
CA LEU A 236 -22.42 -8.31 -4.16
C LEU A 236 -21.23 -7.56 -3.60
N VAL A 237 -21.11 -7.47 -2.26
CA VAL A 237 -19.93 -6.90 -1.60
C VAL A 237 -18.68 -7.70 -1.97
N VAL A 238 -18.70 -9.03 -1.82
CA VAL A 238 -17.57 -9.89 -2.19
C VAL A 238 -17.24 -9.79 -3.68
N LEU A 239 -18.25 -9.77 -4.55
CA LEU A 239 -18.04 -9.57 -5.98
C LEU A 239 -17.37 -8.22 -6.28
N GLY A 240 -17.84 -7.16 -5.61
CA GLY A 240 -17.26 -5.83 -5.68
C GLY A 240 -15.80 -5.83 -5.25
N ASP A 241 -15.49 -6.45 -4.12
CA ASP A 241 -14.12 -6.61 -3.63
C ASP A 241 -13.24 -7.38 -4.61
N THR A 242 -13.71 -8.53 -5.13
CA THR A 242 -12.93 -9.34 -6.07
C THR A 242 -12.61 -8.57 -7.35
N VAL A 243 -13.60 -7.86 -7.91
CA VAL A 243 -13.41 -7.03 -9.11
C VAL A 243 -12.47 -5.85 -8.81
N TYR A 244 -12.68 -5.18 -7.66
CA TYR A 244 -11.86 -4.05 -7.25
C TYR A 244 -10.41 -4.48 -7.01
N TYR A 245 -10.19 -5.60 -6.33
CA TYR A 245 -8.87 -6.17 -6.07
C TYR A 245 -8.13 -6.53 -7.36
N ARG A 246 -8.78 -7.23 -8.28
CA ARG A 246 -8.18 -7.61 -9.57
C ARG A 246 -7.73 -6.42 -10.42
N PHE A 247 -8.26 -5.23 -10.15
CA PHE A 247 -7.89 -4.02 -10.88
C PHE A 247 -6.99 -3.06 -10.09
N PHE A 248 -7.21 -2.94 -8.78
CA PHE A 248 -6.57 -1.93 -7.93
C PHE A 248 -5.61 -2.51 -6.87
N GLY A 249 -5.58 -3.83 -6.67
CA GLY A 249 -4.69 -4.50 -5.73
C GLY A 249 -5.08 -4.38 -4.25
N ASP A 250 -6.32 -3.95 -3.99
CA ASP A 250 -6.85 -3.71 -2.65
C ASP A 250 -8.35 -4.06 -2.56
N VAL A 251 -8.93 -4.04 -1.38
CA VAL A 251 -10.38 -4.26 -1.17
C VAL A 251 -11.18 -2.95 -1.35
N LEU A 252 -12.47 -3.07 -1.71
CA LEU A 252 -13.31 -1.92 -2.03
C LEU A 252 -13.65 -1.14 -0.75
N SER A 253 -13.34 0.15 -0.72
CA SER A 253 -13.72 1.03 0.40
C SER A 253 -14.99 1.83 0.11
N ALA A 254 -15.70 2.27 1.14
CA ALA A 254 -16.86 3.13 1.05
C ALA A 254 -16.56 4.46 0.33
N PRO A 255 -15.44 5.17 0.58
CA PRO A 255 -15.04 6.33 -0.21
C PRO A 255 -14.87 5.99 -1.70
N ALA A 256 -14.22 4.88 -2.03
CA ALA A 256 -14.00 4.47 -3.41
C ALA A 256 -15.33 4.15 -4.13
N LEU A 257 -16.26 3.48 -3.45
CA LEU A 257 -17.59 3.19 -3.97
C LEU A 257 -18.40 4.47 -4.25
N LEU A 258 -18.40 5.43 -3.31
CA LEU A 258 -19.10 6.70 -3.48
C LEU A 258 -18.44 7.60 -4.55
N GLY A 259 -17.12 7.49 -4.71
CA GLY A 259 -16.35 8.19 -5.74
C GLY A 259 -16.41 7.55 -7.14
N ALA A 260 -16.98 6.35 -7.28
CA ALA A 260 -16.91 5.54 -8.50
C ALA A 260 -17.49 6.24 -9.75
N HIS A 261 -18.45 7.17 -9.59
CA HIS A 261 -19.01 7.95 -10.70
C HIS A 261 -17.95 8.80 -11.41
N GLN A 262 -16.87 9.18 -10.73
CA GLN A 262 -15.76 9.94 -11.32
C GLN A 262 -14.91 9.07 -12.25
N ALA A 263 -14.98 7.75 -12.13
CA ALA A 263 -14.20 6.77 -12.90
C ALA A 263 -14.92 6.28 -14.18
N GLY A 264 -15.89 7.04 -14.71
CA GLY A 264 -16.83 6.65 -15.79
C GLY A 264 -16.24 6.09 -17.09
N ARG A 265 -14.92 5.99 -17.25
CA ARG A 265 -14.23 5.33 -18.37
C ARG A 265 -13.87 3.85 -18.11
N ALA A 266 -14.08 3.31 -16.91
CA ALA A 266 -13.62 1.96 -16.54
C ALA A 266 -14.62 0.82 -16.83
N TRP A 267 -15.86 1.10 -17.24
CA TRP A 267 -16.92 0.08 -17.35
C TRP A 267 -16.61 -1.04 -18.37
N GLY A 268 -15.90 -0.72 -19.46
CA GLY A 268 -15.46 -1.70 -20.46
C GLY A 268 -14.44 -2.71 -19.91
N SER A 269 -13.58 -2.28 -18.98
CA SER A 269 -12.53 -3.11 -18.37
C SER A 269 -13.06 -4.02 -17.26
N ILE A 270 -14.19 -3.68 -16.62
CA ILE A 270 -14.78 -4.50 -15.55
C ILE A 270 -15.19 -5.88 -16.08
N ARG A 271 -15.72 -5.96 -17.31
CA ARG A 271 -16.16 -7.23 -17.89
C ARG A 271 -15.01 -8.21 -18.11
N SER A 272 -13.81 -7.73 -18.44
CA SER A 272 -12.62 -8.59 -18.59
C SER A 272 -12.07 -9.13 -17.26
N LEU A 273 -12.48 -8.57 -16.12
CA LEU A 273 -12.03 -9.02 -14.80
C LEU A 273 -12.86 -10.18 -14.25
N LEU A 274 -14.06 -10.41 -14.79
CA LEU A 274 -14.97 -11.47 -14.35
C LEU A 274 -14.46 -12.85 -14.81
N THR A 275 -14.38 -13.81 -13.89
CA THR A 275 -14.01 -15.20 -14.18
C THR A 275 -15.18 -16.15 -14.00
N LEU A 276 -15.07 -17.36 -14.58
CA LEU A 276 -16.05 -18.42 -14.39
C LEU A 276 -16.16 -18.85 -12.92
N GLY A 277 -15.07 -18.76 -12.14
CA GLY A 277 -15.08 -19.04 -10.70
C GLY A 277 -16.04 -18.16 -9.91
N MET A 278 -16.25 -16.90 -10.36
CA MET A 278 -17.19 -15.98 -9.71
C MET A 278 -18.66 -16.40 -9.86
N LEU A 279 -19.00 -17.37 -10.72
CA LEU A 279 -20.35 -17.93 -10.79
C LEU A 279 -20.76 -18.59 -9.48
N TRP A 280 -19.81 -19.08 -8.68
CA TRP A 280 -20.07 -19.64 -7.35
C TRP A 280 -20.66 -18.60 -6.37
N LEU A 281 -20.50 -17.30 -6.62
CA LEU A 281 -21.12 -16.25 -5.81
C LEU A 281 -22.65 -16.15 -6.03
N VAL A 282 -23.17 -16.66 -7.15
CA VAL A 282 -24.56 -16.42 -7.58
C VAL A 282 -25.34 -17.67 -7.97
N VAL A 283 -24.68 -18.80 -8.23
CA VAL A 283 -25.31 -20.04 -8.74
C VAL A 283 -26.39 -20.60 -7.81
N ASP A 284 -26.30 -20.32 -6.50
CA ASP A 284 -27.26 -20.74 -5.50
C ASP A 284 -28.54 -19.88 -5.47
N PHE A 285 -28.52 -18.67 -6.07
CA PHE A 285 -29.63 -17.72 -5.99
C PHE A 285 -30.97 -18.22 -6.54
N PRO A 286 -31.06 -18.90 -7.71
CA PRO A 286 -32.34 -19.37 -8.21
C PRO A 286 -33.01 -20.39 -7.26
N PHE A 287 -32.20 -21.27 -6.67
CA PHE A 287 -32.65 -22.29 -5.73
C PHE A 287 -33.04 -21.67 -4.37
N ALA A 288 -32.22 -20.73 -3.89
CA ALA A 288 -32.50 -19.99 -2.66
C ALA A 288 -33.76 -19.13 -2.79
N PHE A 289 -33.96 -18.45 -3.92
CA PHE A 289 -35.14 -17.65 -4.20
C PHE A 289 -36.41 -18.51 -4.23
N TRP A 290 -36.36 -19.67 -4.88
CA TRP A 290 -37.44 -20.65 -4.83
C TRP A 290 -37.75 -21.07 -3.38
N LEU A 291 -36.70 -21.34 -2.58
CA LEU A 291 -36.83 -21.78 -1.19
C LEU A 291 -37.48 -20.69 -0.33
N VAL A 292 -37.12 -19.42 -0.54
CA VAL A 292 -37.71 -18.24 0.12
C VAL A 292 -39.22 -18.13 -0.14
N ILE A 293 -39.66 -18.31 -1.39
CA ILE A 293 -41.09 -18.30 -1.75
C ILE A 293 -41.84 -19.42 -1.00
N ARG A 294 -41.24 -20.60 -0.88
CA ARG A 294 -41.87 -21.74 -0.21
C ARG A 294 -41.93 -21.55 1.30
N LEU A 295 -40.81 -21.18 1.93
CA LEU A 295 -40.72 -20.99 3.38
C LEU A 295 -41.60 -19.84 3.87
N SER A 296 -41.70 -18.73 3.11
CA SER A 296 -42.56 -17.59 3.47
C SER A 296 -44.06 -17.90 3.44
N ARG A 297 -44.47 -18.95 2.71
CA ARG A 297 -45.85 -19.44 2.63
C ARG A 297 -46.19 -20.48 3.71
N LEU A 298 -45.21 -21.01 4.44
CA LEU A 298 -45.45 -21.93 5.56
C LEU A 298 -45.92 -21.12 6.79
N SER A 299 -47.11 -21.43 7.32
CA SER A 299 -47.70 -20.69 8.45
C SER A 299 -47.19 -21.13 9.84
N SER A 300 -47.18 -20.15 10.75
CA SER A 300 -47.02 -20.13 12.21
C SER A 300 -45.70 -20.61 12.86
N SER A 301 -44.82 -19.65 13.14
CA SER A 301 -44.31 -19.49 14.51
C SER A 301 -44.32 -18.01 14.88
N THR A 302 -44.76 -17.69 16.09
CA THR A 302 -44.50 -16.39 16.72
C THR A 302 -42.99 -16.25 16.96
N PRO A 303 -42.43 -15.02 16.89
CA PRO A 303 -41.05 -14.77 17.27
C PRO A 303 -40.80 -15.24 18.71
N ALA A 304 -39.53 -15.50 19.06
CA ALA A 304 -39.18 -15.91 20.42
C ALA A 304 -39.66 -14.84 21.42
N PRO A 305 -40.07 -15.22 22.64
CA PRO A 305 -40.43 -14.23 23.65
C PRO A 305 -39.23 -13.32 23.89
N LEU A 306 -39.48 -12.00 24.00
CA LEU A 306 -38.47 -10.93 24.00
C LEU A 306 -37.28 -11.23 24.94
N ARG A 307 -37.53 -11.87 26.09
CA ARG A 307 -36.51 -12.26 27.08
C ARG A 307 -35.52 -13.31 26.57
N LEU A 308 -35.98 -14.31 25.82
CA LEU A 308 -35.13 -15.34 25.21
C LEU A 308 -34.34 -14.78 24.03
N ALA A 309 -34.96 -13.92 23.22
CA ALA A 309 -34.26 -13.19 22.16
C ALA A 309 -33.18 -12.27 22.75
N ALA A 310 -33.50 -11.50 23.80
CA ALA A 310 -32.54 -10.64 24.50
C ALA A 310 -31.39 -11.44 25.13
N ALA A 311 -31.68 -12.55 25.81
CA ALA A 311 -30.63 -13.41 26.39
C ALA A 311 -29.70 -14.02 25.33
N ALA A 312 -30.25 -14.47 24.20
CA ALA A 312 -29.45 -14.96 23.08
C ALA A 312 -28.63 -13.84 22.41
N MET A 313 -29.19 -12.63 22.27
CA MET A 313 -28.44 -11.46 21.78
C MET A 313 -27.32 -11.06 22.75
N VAL A 314 -27.54 -11.12 24.06
CA VAL A 314 -26.51 -10.89 25.08
C VAL A 314 -25.42 -11.98 24.99
N GLY A 315 -25.79 -13.24 24.78
CA GLY A 315 -24.83 -14.33 24.58
C GLY A 315 -23.98 -14.17 23.32
N LEU A 316 -24.60 -13.75 22.21
CA LEU A 316 -23.90 -13.45 20.95
C LEU A 316 -22.98 -12.22 21.09
N ALA A 317 -23.45 -11.18 21.78
CA ALA A 317 -22.65 -9.99 22.08
C ALA A 317 -21.47 -10.32 23.02
N ALA A 318 -21.68 -11.18 24.01
CA ALA A 318 -20.61 -11.66 24.89
C ALA A 318 -19.59 -12.52 24.13
N LEU A 319 -20.03 -13.39 23.21
CA LEU A 319 -19.14 -14.18 22.36
C LEU A 319 -18.31 -13.28 21.43
N ALA A 320 -18.93 -12.27 20.81
CA ALA A 320 -18.24 -11.27 20.01
C ALA A 320 -17.25 -10.45 20.87
N ALA A 321 -17.65 -10.05 22.08
CA ALA A 321 -16.79 -9.32 23.02
C ALA A 321 -15.60 -10.16 23.50
N VAL A 322 -15.75 -11.47 23.73
CA VAL A 322 -14.63 -12.38 24.02
C VAL A 322 -13.69 -12.47 22.81
N GLY A 323 -14.24 -12.57 21.60
CA GLY A 323 -13.45 -12.51 20.37
C GLY A 323 -12.61 -11.23 20.28
N VAL A 324 -13.23 -10.07 20.55
CA VAL A 324 -12.55 -8.76 20.61
C VAL A 324 -11.51 -8.72 21.74
N LEU A 325 -11.81 -9.23 22.93
CA LEU A 325 -10.89 -9.19 24.08
C LEU A 325 -9.65 -10.07 23.86
N LEU A 326 -9.81 -11.22 23.18
CA LEU A 326 -8.71 -12.13 22.82
C LEU A 326 -7.87 -11.62 21.66
N SER A 327 -8.42 -10.74 20.81
CA SER A 327 -7.76 -10.20 19.63
C SER A 327 -7.20 -8.80 19.80
N ALA A 328 -7.79 -7.97 20.66
CA ALA A 328 -7.36 -6.60 20.94
C ALA A 328 -5.88 -6.50 21.31
N PRO A 329 -5.28 -7.38 22.14
CA PRO A 329 -3.85 -7.32 22.42
C PRO A 329 -2.97 -7.56 21.18
N ARG A 330 -3.40 -8.41 20.24
CA ARG A 330 -2.65 -8.70 19.00
C ARG A 330 -2.81 -7.61 17.96
N VAL A 331 -4.03 -7.08 17.84
CA VAL A 331 -4.39 -5.97 16.95
C VAL A 331 -3.75 -4.65 17.41
N LEU A 332 -3.69 -4.41 18.72
CA LEU A 332 -3.00 -3.25 19.32
C LEU A 332 -1.47 -3.43 19.36
N ALA A 333 -0.96 -4.66 19.48
CA ALA A 333 0.48 -4.93 19.41
C ALA A 333 1.02 -4.99 17.97
N SER A 334 0.15 -5.19 16.97
CA SER A 334 0.56 -5.08 15.58
C SER A 334 0.75 -3.61 15.24
N ALA A 335 2.01 -3.20 14.99
CA ALA A 335 2.33 -1.94 14.31
C ALA A 335 1.57 -1.77 12.97
N ALA A 336 0.98 -2.87 12.48
CA ALA A 336 0.19 -3.00 11.27
C ALA A 336 -1.15 -2.23 11.23
N LEU A 337 -1.69 -1.68 12.33
CA LEU A 337 -2.86 -0.79 12.23
C LEU A 337 -2.50 0.72 12.19
N GLY A 338 -1.37 1.13 12.77
CA GLY A 338 -0.94 2.54 12.76
C GLY A 338 -0.33 2.93 11.41
N GLN A 339 0.61 2.09 10.92
CA GLN A 339 1.22 2.22 9.58
C GLN A 339 0.52 1.31 8.57
N MET A 340 -0.78 1.54 8.33
CA MET A 340 -1.51 0.79 7.31
C MET A 340 -1.31 1.40 5.93
N PHE A 341 -0.62 0.67 5.06
CA PHE A 341 -0.40 1.07 3.68
C PHE A 341 -1.54 0.65 2.73
N ARG A 342 -2.45 -0.24 3.17
CA ARG A 342 -3.53 -0.84 2.34
C ARG A 342 -4.76 -1.21 3.18
N ASN A 343 -5.95 -1.18 2.57
CA ASN A 343 -7.19 -1.61 3.24
C ASN A 343 -7.26 -3.13 3.44
N ARG A 344 -6.64 -3.92 2.57
CA ARG A 344 -6.62 -5.40 2.66
C ARG A 344 -5.97 -5.89 3.96
N ALA A 345 -5.01 -5.14 4.50
CA ALA A 345 -4.38 -5.44 5.78
C ALA A 345 -5.41 -5.41 6.93
N VAL A 346 -6.39 -4.50 6.87
CA VAL A 346 -7.52 -4.51 7.82
C VAL A 346 -8.38 -5.76 7.63
N ALA A 347 -8.65 -6.15 6.39
CA ALA A 347 -9.42 -7.35 6.08
C ALA A 347 -8.73 -8.63 6.56
N GLU A 348 -7.39 -8.70 6.54
CA GLU A 348 -6.61 -9.80 7.09
C GLU A 348 -6.66 -9.89 8.63
N GLN A 349 -7.04 -8.80 9.30
CA GLN A 349 -7.22 -8.76 10.76
C GLN A 349 -8.67 -8.96 11.19
N LEU A 350 -9.63 -8.39 10.44
CA LEU A 350 -11.05 -8.34 10.81
C LEU A 350 -11.94 -9.32 10.02
N GLY A 351 -11.40 -9.94 8.96
CA GLY A 351 -12.17 -10.63 7.94
C GLY A 351 -12.85 -9.65 6.96
N PRO A 352 -13.29 -10.11 5.78
CA PRO A 352 -13.84 -9.23 4.74
C PRO A 352 -15.02 -8.36 5.20
N PHE A 353 -16.06 -8.96 5.81
CA PHE A 353 -17.20 -8.18 6.28
C PHE A 353 -16.88 -7.35 7.53
N GLY A 354 -15.92 -7.80 8.35
CA GLY A 354 -15.42 -7.00 9.47
C GLY A 354 -14.71 -5.74 9.01
N TYR A 355 -13.91 -5.83 7.93
CA TYR A 355 -13.33 -4.69 7.26
C TYR A 355 -14.40 -3.72 6.75
N HIS A 356 -15.39 -4.16 5.99
CA HIS A 356 -16.44 -3.28 5.47
C HIS A 356 -17.22 -2.58 6.59
N ALA A 357 -17.48 -3.27 7.70
CA ALA A 357 -18.10 -2.65 8.87
C ALA A 357 -17.19 -1.57 9.50
N TYR A 358 -15.89 -1.86 9.62
CA TYR A 358 -14.90 -0.89 10.10
C TYR A 358 -14.76 0.32 9.17
N ASP A 359 -14.67 0.10 7.87
CA ASP A 359 -14.48 1.14 6.86
C ASP A 359 -15.70 2.05 6.75
N VAL A 360 -16.91 1.49 6.68
CA VAL A 360 -18.17 2.26 6.70
C VAL A 360 -18.29 3.07 8.00
N TRP A 361 -17.95 2.47 9.15
CA TRP A 361 -17.97 3.19 10.43
C TRP A 361 -16.92 4.31 10.46
N SER A 362 -15.71 4.04 10.00
CA SER A 362 -14.62 5.01 9.92
C SER A 362 -15.01 6.19 9.03
N TYR A 363 -15.52 5.90 7.83
CA TYR A 363 -16.00 6.90 6.89
C TYR A 363 -17.18 7.70 7.43
N ALA A 364 -18.19 7.03 8.01
CA ALA A 364 -19.31 7.71 8.64
C ALA A 364 -18.85 8.60 9.79
N ARG A 365 -17.90 8.14 10.61
CA ARG A 365 -17.31 8.92 11.71
C ARG A 365 -16.53 10.13 11.22
N SER A 366 -15.73 9.99 10.16
CA SER A 366 -14.91 11.08 9.63
C SER A 366 -15.69 12.06 8.76
N THR A 367 -16.84 11.65 8.20
CA THR A 367 -17.61 12.44 7.23
C THR A 367 -18.96 12.95 7.77
N TRP A 368 -19.78 12.07 8.34
CA TRP A 368 -21.17 12.38 8.71
C TRP A 368 -21.38 12.61 10.21
N LEU A 369 -20.69 11.85 11.05
CA LEU A 369 -20.77 11.92 12.51
C LEU A 369 -19.63 12.73 13.13
N ARG A 370 -18.81 13.38 12.29
CA ARG A 370 -17.74 14.26 12.77
C ARG A 370 -18.34 15.42 13.57
N ARG A 371 -17.62 15.85 14.61
CA ARG A 371 -17.99 17.05 15.35
C ARG A 371 -17.90 18.24 14.41
N ALA A 372 -19.00 18.97 14.25
CA ALA A 372 -18.96 20.25 13.54
C ALA A 372 -18.04 21.22 14.29
N ALA A 373 -17.12 21.85 13.56
CA ALA A 373 -16.34 22.94 14.11
C ALA A 373 -17.29 24.09 14.49
N THR A 374 -17.06 24.68 15.65
CA THR A 374 -17.83 25.85 16.09
C THR A 374 -17.44 27.08 15.27
N ALA A 375 -18.34 28.06 15.17
CA ALA A 375 -18.04 29.32 14.48
C ALA A 375 -16.77 29.99 15.07
N ALA A 376 -16.59 29.93 16.39
CA ALA A 376 -15.40 30.46 17.05
C ALA A 376 -14.10 29.75 16.64
N GLU A 377 -14.12 28.41 16.50
CA GLU A 377 -12.96 27.64 16.01
C GLU A 377 -12.63 27.98 14.56
N ILE A 378 -13.66 28.13 13.70
CA ILE A 378 -13.49 28.50 12.30
C ILE A 378 -12.93 29.93 12.18
N ASP A 379 -13.48 30.88 12.94
CA ASP A 379 -13.03 32.28 12.96
C ASP A 379 -11.60 32.40 13.50
N GLU A 380 -11.25 31.60 14.50
CA GLU A 380 -9.89 31.55 15.02
C GLU A 380 -8.89 31.01 13.97
N ALA A 381 -9.23 29.89 13.31
CA ALA A 381 -8.41 29.34 12.23
C ALA A 381 -8.27 30.35 11.08
N ARG A 382 -9.36 31.01 10.70
CA ARG A 382 -9.39 32.07 9.68
C ARG A 382 -8.48 33.23 10.05
N ALA A 383 -8.61 33.78 11.25
CA ALA A 383 -7.81 34.91 11.72
C ALA A 383 -6.33 34.55 11.79
N TRP A 384 -6.01 33.35 12.27
CA TRP A 384 -4.63 32.87 12.37
C TRP A 384 -3.98 32.68 10.99
N LEU A 385 -4.70 32.09 10.02
CA LEU A 385 -4.24 31.97 8.64
C LEU A 385 -4.11 33.34 7.97
N ALA A 386 -5.04 34.25 8.21
CA ALA A 386 -5.03 35.61 7.68
C ALA A 386 -3.79 36.39 8.14
N ASN A 387 -3.44 36.31 9.43
CA ASN A 387 -2.26 36.96 10.00
C ASN A 387 -0.94 36.42 9.41
N ARG A 388 -0.96 35.20 8.85
CA ARG A 388 0.21 34.56 8.22
C ARG A 388 0.27 34.72 6.71
N ARG A 389 -0.69 35.40 6.08
CA ARG A 389 -0.67 35.65 4.62
C ARG A 389 0.63 36.30 4.12
N PRO A 390 1.23 37.29 4.82
CA PRO A 390 2.49 37.87 4.38
C PRO A 390 3.58 36.82 4.17
N LEU A 391 3.72 35.83 5.07
CA LEU A 391 4.72 34.76 4.97
C LEU A 391 4.57 33.90 3.71
N ARG A 392 3.37 33.85 3.14
CA ARG A 392 3.04 33.08 1.93
C ARG A 392 3.05 33.91 0.67
N ALA A 393 3.12 35.23 0.76
CA ALA A 393 2.99 36.09 -0.40
C ALA A 393 4.05 35.75 -1.45
N ALA A 394 3.66 35.84 -2.72
CA ALA A 394 4.57 35.77 -3.84
C ALA A 394 5.42 37.06 -3.91
N ALA A 395 6.32 37.22 -2.93
CA ALA A 395 7.26 38.31 -2.77
C ALA A 395 8.71 37.84 -3.01
N GLY A 396 9.63 38.80 -3.11
CA GLY A 396 11.05 38.52 -3.30
C GLY A 396 11.47 38.32 -4.77
N PRO A 397 12.78 38.18 -5.03
CA PRO A 397 13.35 38.24 -6.38
C PRO A 397 13.02 37.02 -7.26
N TYR A 398 12.52 35.93 -6.68
CA TYR A 398 12.14 34.71 -7.42
C TYR A 398 10.65 34.65 -7.78
N SER A 399 9.84 35.58 -7.26
CA SER A 399 8.40 35.58 -7.49
C SER A 399 8.07 35.72 -8.98
N GLY A 400 7.34 34.75 -9.52
CA GLY A 400 6.97 34.71 -10.93
C GLY A 400 8.12 34.46 -11.91
N PHE A 401 9.32 34.09 -11.43
CA PHE A 401 10.46 33.79 -12.29
C PHE A 401 10.15 32.73 -13.36
N ALA A 402 9.36 31.71 -12.99
CA ALA A 402 8.96 30.62 -13.86
C ALA A 402 7.49 30.72 -14.30
N ARG A 403 6.95 31.94 -14.46
CA ARG A 403 5.56 32.15 -14.88
C ARG A 403 5.27 31.44 -16.21
N GLY A 404 4.23 30.60 -16.21
CA GLY A 404 3.77 29.86 -17.39
C GLY A 404 4.68 28.70 -17.80
N LYS A 405 5.69 28.36 -16.99
CA LYS A 405 6.58 27.21 -17.21
C LYS A 405 5.94 25.93 -16.67
N ASN A 406 6.42 24.79 -17.16
CA ASN A 406 6.01 23.49 -16.62
C ASN A 406 6.63 23.28 -15.23
N LEU A 407 6.02 22.40 -14.45
CA LEU A 407 6.54 21.92 -13.18
C LEU A 407 6.67 20.40 -13.26
N ILE A 408 7.86 19.87 -12.99
CA ILE A 408 8.06 18.45 -12.69
C ILE A 408 8.60 18.38 -11.28
N VAL A 409 7.95 17.59 -10.43
CA VAL A 409 8.42 17.27 -9.08
C VAL A 409 8.73 15.78 -9.02
N VAL A 410 9.93 15.44 -8.57
CA VAL A 410 10.35 14.07 -8.28
C VAL A 410 10.40 13.91 -6.76
N GLN A 411 9.45 13.18 -6.22
CA GLN A 411 9.44 12.73 -4.83
C GLN A 411 10.28 11.46 -4.74
N VAL A 412 11.34 11.53 -3.94
CA VAL A 412 12.34 10.47 -3.79
C VAL A 412 12.11 9.74 -2.47
N GLU A 413 11.85 8.44 -2.59
CA GLU A 413 11.59 7.56 -1.46
C GLU A 413 12.84 7.46 -0.57
N SER A 414 12.66 7.71 0.73
CA SER A 414 13.65 7.54 1.79
C SER A 414 14.96 8.33 1.61
N LEU A 415 14.96 9.40 0.79
CA LEU A 415 16.14 10.24 0.56
C LEU A 415 16.35 11.24 1.71
N GLN A 416 17.42 11.07 2.48
CA GLN A 416 17.83 12.02 3.53
C GLN A 416 18.91 12.99 3.01
N ASP A 417 18.91 14.24 3.50
CA ASP A 417 19.77 15.31 2.95
C ASP A 417 21.27 15.00 3.10
N PHE A 418 21.66 14.32 4.19
CA PHE A 418 23.06 14.00 4.45
C PHE A 418 23.71 13.19 3.31
N VAL A 419 22.94 12.33 2.63
CA VAL A 419 23.46 11.44 1.59
C VAL A 419 23.93 12.21 0.36
N VAL A 420 23.35 13.39 0.11
CA VAL A 420 23.70 14.25 -1.02
C VAL A 420 25.18 14.65 -0.97
N ASP A 421 25.71 14.92 0.23
CA ASP A 421 27.10 15.30 0.46
C ASP A 421 27.97 14.17 1.03
N TYR A 422 27.38 13.00 1.32
CA TYR A 422 28.07 11.90 1.96
C TYR A 422 29.14 11.30 1.05
N ARG A 423 30.30 10.98 1.64
CA ARG A 423 31.45 10.36 0.95
C ARG A 423 31.86 9.08 1.64
N VAL A 424 32.18 8.07 0.83
CA VAL A 424 32.81 6.82 1.30
C VAL A 424 34.22 6.77 0.71
N GLY A 425 35.22 6.96 1.57
CA GLY A 425 36.59 7.24 1.11
C GLY A 425 36.61 8.49 0.23
N ASP A 426 37.15 8.37 -0.99
CA ASP A 426 37.18 9.47 -1.95
C ASP A 426 35.93 9.56 -2.86
N GLN A 427 34.95 8.66 -2.69
CA GLN A 427 33.78 8.57 -3.56
C GLN A 427 32.60 9.34 -2.96
N ASP A 428 32.06 10.33 -3.68
CA ASP A 428 30.73 10.87 -3.38
C ASP A 428 29.67 9.79 -3.53
N VAL A 429 28.62 9.77 -2.71
CA VAL A 429 27.50 8.85 -2.93
C VAL A 429 26.57 9.36 -4.03
N MET A 430 26.28 10.67 -4.06
CA MET A 430 25.39 11.30 -5.05
C MET A 430 26.08 12.43 -5.86
N PRO A 431 27.11 12.13 -6.67
CA PRO A 431 27.86 13.17 -7.37
C PRO A 431 27.07 13.94 -8.43
N HIS A 432 26.00 13.38 -9.01
CA HIS A 432 25.23 14.06 -10.05
C HIS A 432 24.35 15.15 -9.43
N LEU A 433 23.56 14.80 -8.41
CA LEU A 433 22.74 15.75 -7.65
C LEU A 433 23.60 16.81 -6.97
N ARG A 434 24.78 16.44 -6.45
CA ARG A 434 25.76 17.39 -5.91
C ARG A 434 26.19 18.44 -6.95
N ARG A 435 26.40 18.04 -8.21
CA ARG A 435 26.71 18.99 -9.30
C ARG A 435 25.52 19.88 -9.66
N TRP A 436 24.29 19.38 -9.54
CA TRP A 436 23.08 20.16 -9.84
C TRP A 436 22.91 21.38 -8.93
N ILE A 437 23.53 21.39 -7.74
CA ILE A 437 23.48 22.49 -6.78
C ILE A 437 23.95 23.81 -7.41
N ALA A 438 24.90 23.77 -8.36
CA ALA A 438 25.38 24.98 -9.03
C ALA A 438 24.27 25.75 -9.77
N ASP A 439 23.22 25.03 -10.19
CA ASP A 439 22.13 25.53 -11.03
C ASP A 439 20.77 25.45 -10.33
N SER A 440 20.75 25.16 -9.02
CA SER A 440 19.52 24.83 -8.28
C SER A 440 19.50 25.50 -6.92
N LEU A 441 18.30 25.89 -6.50
CA LEU A 441 18.04 26.27 -5.11
C LEU A 441 18.03 24.99 -4.25
N ARG A 442 19.06 24.76 -3.44
CA ARG A 442 19.10 23.63 -2.49
C ARG A 442 18.78 24.12 -1.08
N PHE A 443 17.76 23.57 -0.45
CA PHE A 443 17.45 23.72 0.96
C PHE A 443 17.96 22.49 1.72
N THR A 444 18.79 22.70 2.73
CA THR A 444 19.51 21.61 3.45
C THR A 444 18.98 21.34 4.85
N ASN A 445 18.13 22.22 5.37
CA ASN A 445 17.55 22.08 6.71
C ASN A 445 16.02 21.90 6.64
N VAL A 446 15.55 21.04 5.72
CA VAL A 446 14.14 20.71 5.61
C VAL A 446 13.81 19.55 6.54
N THR A 447 12.92 19.80 7.48
CA THR A 447 12.46 18.84 8.47
C THR A 447 11.46 17.87 7.84
N ASP A 448 11.65 16.57 8.07
CA ASP A 448 10.63 15.55 7.83
C ASP A 448 9.42 15.84 8.75
N GLN A 449 8.26 16.07 8.13
CA GLN A 449 6.99 16.37 8.80
C GLN A 449 5.97 15.23 8.67
N THR A 450 6.42 14.03 8.32
CA THR A 450 5.60 12.82 8.26
C THR A 450 5.34 12.21 9.64
N SER A 451 4.35 11.32 9.72
CA SER A 451 4.07 10.49 10.89
C SER A 451 3.91 9.03 10.45
N GLU A 452 2.85 8.35 10.87
CA GLU A 452 2.56 6.96 10.54
C GLU A 452 2.19 6.74 9.06
N GLY A 453 1.82 7.80 8.32
CA GLY A 453 1.51 7.71 6.89
C GLY A 453 2.71 7.79 5.95
N ARG A 454 3.93 8.05 6.48
CA ARG A 454 5.21 8.00 5.73
C ARG A 454 5.10 8.70 4.36
N THR A 455 5.31 8.01 3.23
CA THR A 455 5.20 8.54 1.87
C THR A 455 3.87 9.26 1.60
N SER A 456 2.74 8.75 2.11
CA SER A 456 1.42 9.39 1.91
C SER A 456 1.26 10.67 2.72
N ASP A 457 1.88 10.72 3.90
CA ASP A 457 1.95 11.95 4.68
C ASP A 457 2.84 12.97 3.97
N ALA A 458 3.97 12.54 3.37
CA ALA A 458 4.85 13.41 2.59
C ALA A 458 4.13 14.01 1.37
N GLU A 459 3.35 13.21 0.65
CA GLU A 459 2.46 13.68 -0.42
C GLU A 459 1.46 14.70 0.13
N PHE A 460 0.77 14.37 1.22
CA PHE A 460 -0.22 15.25 1.84
C PHE A 460 0.39 16.59 2.26
N VAL A 461 1.48 16.58 3.04
CA VAL A 461 2.09 17.81 3.57
C VAL A 461 2.67 18.68 2.45
N SER A 462 3.28 18.06 1.43
CA SER A 462 3.93 18.77 0.32
C SER A 462 2.93 19.34 -0.69
N LEU A 463 1.82 18.63 -0.95
CA LEU A 463 0.79 19.05 -1.90
C LEU A 463 -0.24 19.98 -1.26
N VAL A 464 -0.64 19.72 -0.02
CA VAL A 464 -1.79 20.37 0.64
C VAL A 464 -1.35 21.45 1.64
N SER A 465 -0.07 21.48 2.01
CA SER A 465 0.52 22.46 2.95
C SER A 465 -0.20 22.48 4.31
N LEU A 466 -0.57 21.29 4.79
CA LEU A 466 -1.10 21.03 6.14
C LEU A 466 -0.21 19.98 6.80
N LEU A 467 -0.03 20.05 8.12
CA LEU A 467 0.59 18.95 8.87
C LEU A 467 -0.35 17.74 8.87
N PRO A 468 0.15 16.51 8.69
CA PRO A 468 -0.65 15.30 8.86
C PRO A 468 -1.10 15.14 10.32
N LEU A 469 -1.84 14.07 10.59
CA LEU A 469 -2.26 13.75 11.95
C LEU A 469 -1.09 13.23 12.79
N ASP A 470 -1.22 13.36 14.11
CA ASP A 470 -0.29 12.77 15.07
C ASP A 470 -0.30 11.23 15.00
N HIS A 471 -1.45 10.63 14.66
CA HIS A 471 -1.61 9.18 14.52
C HIS A 471 -2.44 8.78 13.30
N GLY A 472 -2.03 7.66 12.70
CA GLY A 472 -2.56 7.08 11.47
C GLY A 472 -2.40 7.97 10.23
N ALA A 473 -2.65 7.39 9.06
CA ALA A 473 -2.51 8.09 7.79
C ALA A 473 -3.78 8.90 7.42
N VAL A 474 -3.60 10.16 7.02
CA VAL A 474 -4.69 11.02 6.51
C VAL A 474 -5.37 10.38 5.30
N ALA A 475 -4.58 9.71 4.45
CA ALA A 475 -5.04 9.04 3.23
C ALA A 475 -6.15 8.01 3.46
N PHE A 476 -6.20 7.38 4.63
CA PHE A 476 -7.22 6.39 4.98
C PHE A 476 -8.30 6.93 5.90
N GLN A 477 -7.96 7.86 6.80
CA GLN A 477 -8.93 8.39 7.77
C GLN A 477 -9.84 9.48 7.19
N TYR A 478 -9.32 10.34 6.31
CA TYR A 478 -10.04 11.49 5.76
C TYR A 478 -10.04 11.57 4.21
N PRO A 479 -10.25 10.46 3.48
CA PRO A 479 -10.13 10.47 2.02
C PRO A 479 -11.23 11.27 1.29
N GLY A 480 -12.34 11.55 1.97
CA GLY A 480 -13.48 12.28 1.44
C GLY A 480 -13.44 13.80 1.63
N ASN A 481 -12.36 14.35 2.20
CA ASN A 481 -12.23 15.78 2.43
C ASN A 481 -11.96 16.57 1.14
N HIS A 482 -12.33 17.85 1.17
CA HIS A 482 -12.16 18.82 0.09
C HIS A 482 -10.82 19.56 0.23
N TYR A 483 -9.76 18.94 -0.25
CA TYR A 483 -8.44 19.53 -0.22
C TYR A 483 -8.24 20.61 -1.29
N VAL A 484 -7.41 21.59 -0.94
CA VAL A 484 -6.92 22.65 -1.83
C VAL A 484 -5.47 22.32 -2.19
N GLY A 485 -5.23 21.18 -2.82
CA GLY A 485 -3.87 20.74 -3.17
C GLY A 485 -3.24 21.61 -4.27
N LEU A 486 -1.91 21.61 -4.33
CA LEU A 486 -1.10 22.18 -5.41
C LEU A 486 -1.64 21.83 -6.81
N PRO A 487 -1.92 20.56 -7.17
CA PRO A 487 -2.42 20.23 -8.50
C PRO A 487 -3.80 20.84 -8.78
N ARG A 488 -4.68 20.94 -7.77
CA ARG A 488 -5.95 21.67 -7.93
C ARG A 488 -5.72 23.14 -8.27
N VAL A 489 -4.83 23.82 -7.54
CA VAL A 489 -4.52 25.23 -7.77
C VAL A 489 -3.91 25.45 -9.15
N LEU A 490 -3.03 24.55 -9.60
CA LEU A 490 -2.45 24.57 -10.94
C LEU A 490 -3.51 24.34 -12.02
N ALA A 491 -4.38 23.34 -11.86
CA ALA A 491 -5.45 23.04 -12.81
C ALA A 491 -6.43 24.21 -13.00
N GLU A 492 -6.79 24.90 -11.91
CA GLU A 492 -7.60 26.13 -11.97
C GLU A 492 -6.91 27.30 -12.72
N ARG A 493 -5.60 27.22 -12.95
CA ARG A 493 -4.81 28.17 -13.76
C ARG A 493 -4.44 27.62 -15.13
N GLY A 494 -5.13 26.58 -15.58
CA GLY A 494 -5.00 26.02 -16.93
C GLY A 494 -3.84 25.06 -17.12
N TYR A 495 -3.21 24.59 -16.03
CA TYR A 495 -2.20 23.54 -16.12
C TYR A 495 -2.86 22.17 -16.30
N ALA A 496 -2.30 21.32 -17.17
CA ALA A 496 -2.58 19.90 -17.11
C ALA A 496 -1.89 19.29 -15.88
N THR A 497 -2.57 18.46 -15.08
CA THR A 497 -1.95 17.87 -13.88
C THR A 497 -1.94 16.35 -13.90
N VAL A 498 -0.75 15.77 -13.68
CA VAL A 498 -0.54 14.33 -13.64
C VAL A 498 0.27 13.91 -12.42
N SER A 499 -0.16 12.83 -11.77
CA SER A 499 0.65 12.08 -10.80
C SER A 499 1.08 10.75 -11.42
N ALA A 500 2.28 10.26 -11.12
CA ALA A 500 2.75 8.96 -11.59
C ALA A 500 3.52 8.23 -10.49
N VAL A 501 3.14 6.97 -10.24
CA VAL A 501 3.84 6.05 -9.36
C VAL A 501 3.74 4.65 -9.98
N PRO A 502 4.84 3.94 -10.27
CA PRO A 502 4.77 2.64 -10.94
C PRO A 502 4.45 1.52 -9.95
N PHE A 503 3.39 1.71 -9.16
CA PHE A 503 2.93 0.79 -8.12
C PHE A 503 1.41 0.70 -8.08
N GLU A 504 0.90 -0.24 -7.30
CA GLU A 504 -0.52 -0.52 -7.19
C GLU A 504 -1.31 0.71 -6.69
N PRO A 505 -2.42 1.08 -7.36
CA PRO A 505 -3.18 2.29 -7.05
C PRO A 505 -3.89 2.27 -5.69
N GLY A 506 -4.15 1.08 -5.13
CA GLY A 506 -4.71 0.92 -3.78
C GLY A 506 -3.71 1.23 -2.67
N PHE A 507 -2.40 1.13 -2.94
CA PHE A 507 -1.38 1.47 -1.95
C PHE A 507 -1.47 2.95 -1.58
N TRP A 508 -1.47 3.24 -0.29
CA TRP A 508 -1.73 4.57 0.27
C TRP A 508 -3.04 5.22 -0.18
N ASN A 509 -4.03 4.42 -0.59
CA ASN A 509 -5.34 4.87 -1.07
C ASN A 509 -5.25 5.89 -2.23
N ARG A 510 -4.17 5.84 -3.03
CA ARG A 510 -3.86 6.87 -4.04
C ARG A 510 -4.91 7.00 -5.13
N ARG A 511 -5.61 5.91 -5.45
CA ARG A 511 -6.76 5.94 -6.36
C ARG A 511 -7.83 6.94 -5.93
N VAL A 512 -8.04 7.10 -4.63
CA VAL A 512 -9.01 8.04 -4.04
C VAL A 512 -8.33 9.38 -3.77
N MET A 513 -7.12 9.37 -3.21
CA MET A 513 -6.45 10.59 -2.74
C MET A 513 -5.95 11.50 -3.87
N HIS A 514 -5.38 10.96 -4.94
CA HIS A 514 -4.82 11.81 -6.01
C HIS A 514 -5.90 12.70 -6.68
N PRO A 515 -7.10 12.17 -7.02
CA PRO A 515 -8.22 13.03 -7.43
C PRO A 515 -8.63 14.04 -6.35
N SER A 516 -8.70 13.64 -5.08
CA SER A 516 -9.05 14.55 -3.96
C SER A 516 -8.04 15.70 -3.79
N TYR A 517 -6.76 15.50 -4.12
CA TYR A 517 -5.75 16.58 -4.15
C TYR A 517 -5.88 17.48 -5.39
N GLY A 518 -6.55 17.01 -6.45
CA GLY A 518 -6.82 17.76 -7.68
C GLY A 518 -5.98 17.35 -8.90
N PHE A 519 -5.38 16.15 -8.90
CA PHE A 519 -4.78 15.60 -10.11
C PHE A 519 -5.86 15.24 -11.14
N GLN A 520 -5.66 15.66 -12.40
CA GLN A 520 -6.57 15.32 -13.50
C GLN A 520 -6.30 13.91 -14.05
N GLN A 521 -5.06 13.43 -13.93
CA GLN A 521 -4.64 12.10 -14.35
C GLN A 521 -3.72 11.47 -13.31
N SER A 522 -3.86 10.17 -13.09
CA SER A 522 -2.95 9.39 -12.25
C SER A 522 -2.53 8.12 -12.98
N LEU A 523 -1.22 7.93 -13.13
CA LEU A 523 -0.59 6.76 -13.74
C LEU A 523 -0.08 5.83 -12.65
N PHE A 524 -0.39 4.54 -12.79
CA PHE A 524 -0.05 3.48 -11.84
C PHE A 524 0.71 2.35 -12.54
N GLU A 525 1.11 1.31 -11.80
CA GLU A 525 1.86 0.15 -12.31
C GLU A 525 1.41 -0.35 -13.70
N SER A 526 0.10 -0.55 -13.88
CA SER A 526 -0.49 -1.05 -15.14
C SER A 526 -0.27 -0.14 -16.35
N ASP A 527 0.08 1.12 -16.13
CA ASP A 527 0.40 2.07 -17.18
C ASP A 527 1.84 1.97 -17.65
N PHE A 528 2.71 1.20 -16.99
CA PHE A 528 4.12 1.07 -17.30
C PHE A 528 4.47 -0.32 -17.84
N GLN A 529 5.58 -0.40 -18.57
CA GLN A 529 6.20 -1.67 -18.90
C GLN A 529 7.11 -2.07 -17.73
N LEU A 530 6.78 -3.17 -17.06
CA LEU A 530 7.57 -3.70 -15.96
C LEU A 530 8.81 -4.44 -16.53
N THR A 531 9.93 -3.73 -16.58
CA THR A 531 11.24 -4.23 -16.97
C THR A 531 11.95 -4.85 -15.76
N GLU A 532 13.15 -4.38 -15.41
CA GLU A 532 13.80 -4.80 -14.17
C GLU A 532 13.07 -4.22 -12.97
N GLN A 533 12.76 -5.09 -12.01
CA GLN A 533 12.17 -4.71 -10.73
C GLN A 533 13.26 -4.66 -9.66
N ILE A 534 13.33 -3.56 -8.92
CA ILE A 534 14.23 -3.38 -7.78
C ILE A 534 13.37 -3.05 -6.57
N GLY A 535 13.53 -3.82 -5.49
CA GLY A 535 12.65 -3.72 -4.33
C GLY A 535 11.22 -4.12 -4.69
N TRP A 536 10.28 -3.19 -4.57
CA TRP A 536 8.85 -3.48 -4.68
C TRP A 536 8.26 -3.35 -6.09
N GLY A 537 8.99 -2.83 -7.07
CA GLY A 537 8.44 -2.65 -8.41
C GLY A 537 9.43 -2.13 -9.43
N LEU A 538 8.91 -1.45 -10.47
CA LEU A 538 9.72 -0.92 -11.57
C LEU A 538 10.86 -0.03 -11.07
N ASN A 539 12.07 -0.29 -11.58
CA ASN A 539 13.23 0.50 -11.18
C ASN A 539 13.09 1.99 -11.56
N ASP A 540 13.68 2.88 -10.75
CA ASP A 540 13.46 4.33 -10.86
C ASP A 540 14.03 4.91 -12.17
N ARG A 541 15.09 4.31 -12.73
CA ARG A 541 15.64 4.70 -14.03
C ARG A 541 14.61 4.46 -15.13
N ASP A 542 14.09 3.25 -15.23
CA ASP A 542 13.12 2.90 -16.28
C ASP A 542 11.80 3.63 -16.09
N PHE A 543 11.34 3.83 -14.85
CA PHE A 543 10.18 4.65 -14.54
C PHE A 543 10.34 6.08 -15.07
N LEU A 544 11.42 6.77 -14.70
CA LEU A 544 11.66 8.15 -15.13
C LEU A 544 11.84 8.25 -16.65
N GLN A 545 12.53 7.29 -17.28
CA GLN A 545 12.68 7.26 -18.74
C GLN A 545 11.35 7.03 -19.47
N GLN A 546 10.47 6.16 -18.95
CA GLN A 546 9.13 5.95 -19.52
C GLN A 546 8.22 7.17 -19.36
N MET A 547 8.51 8.07 -18.41
CA MET A 547 7.77 9.32 -18.23
C MET A 547 8.14 10.42 -19.24
N VAL A 548 9.39 10.47 -19.74
CA VAL A 548 9.84 11.49 -20.71
C VAL A 548 8.89 11.65 -21.91
N PRO A 549 8.60 10.59 -22.71
CA PRO A 549 7.72 10.72 -23.87
C PRO A 549 6.25 11.01 -23.52
N ARG A 550 5.85 10.78 -22.26
CA ARG A 550 4.50 11.13 -21.78
C ARG A 550 4.42 12.62 -21.47
N LEU A 551 5.43 13.15 -20.76
CA LEU A 551 5.53 14.56 -20.41
C LEU A 551 5.57 15.46 -21.64
N GLU A 552 6.27 15.05 -22.70
CA GLU A 552 6.30 15.76 -23.99
C GLU A 552 4.92 15.94 -24.63
N LYS A 553 4.03 14.97 -24.46
CA LYS A 553 2.69 14.94 -25.06
C LYS A 553 1.64 15.67 -24.22
N LEU A 554 1.98 16.08 -22.99
CA LEU A 554 1.04 16.80 -22.14
C LEU A 554 0.79 18.23 -22.69
N PRO A 555 -0.44 18.74 -22.59
CA PRO A 555 -0.72 20.15 -22.87
C PRO A 555 0.12 21.04 -21.96
N ARG A 556 0.79 22.04 -22.53
CA ARG A 556 1.59 23.01 -21.77
C ARG A 556 0.74 24.24 -21.40
N PRO A 557 0.93 24.82 -20.20
CA PRO A 557 1.83 24.33 -19.16
C PRO A 557 1.25 23.10 -18.43
N PHE A 558 2.12 22.26 -17.87
CA PHE A 558 1.70 21.12 -17.05
C PHE A 558 2.41 21.08 -15.69
N GLY A 559 1.80 20.38 -14.73
CA GLY A 559 2.36 20.00 -13.45
C GLY A 559 2.40 18.47 -13.31
N ALA A 560 3.59 17.89 -13.21
CA ALA A 560 3.79 16.46 -13.05
C ALA A 560 4.41 16.14 -11.69
N TRP A 561 3.84 15.16 -10.98
CA TRP A 561 4.34 14.65 -9.71
C TRP A 561 4.74 13.19 -9.87
N LEU A 562 6.04 12.90 -9.78
CA LEU A 562 6.62 11.58 -10.03
C LEU A 562 7.13 11.00 -8.71
N ILE A 563 6.67 9.82 -8.34
CA ILE A 563 6.99 9.18 -7.05
C ILE A 563 7.83 7.93 -7.34
N THR A 564 9.06 7.90 -6.83
CA THR A 564 9.98 6.76 -6.97
C THR A 564 9.59 5.62 -6.02
N LEU A 565 10.12 4.41 -6.26
CA LEU A 565 9.79 3.22 -5.46
C LEU A 565 10.98 2.34 -5.12
N SER A 566 12.02 2.33 -5.96
CA SER A 566 13.11 1.34 -5.87
C SER A 566 13.88 1.38 -4.55
N LEU A 567 13.75 2.49 -3.83
CA LEU A 567 14.52 2.89 -2.66
C LEU A 567 13.79 2.61 -1.35
N HIS A 568 13.38 1.37 -1.07
CA HIS A 568 12.61 1.08 0.15
C HIS A 568 13.35 0.19 1.16
N HIS A 569 13.16 0.47 2.46
CA HIS A 569 13.61 -0.39 3.56
C HIS A 569 13.07 -1.83 3.40
N PRO A 570 13.86 -2.89 3.69
CA PRO A 570 15.16 -2.89 4.38
C PRO A 570 16.40 -2.77 3.48
N PHE A 571 16.23 -2.45 2.19
CA PHE A 571 17.32 -2.36 1.21
C PHE A 571 18.14 -3.66 1.02
N GLU A 572 17.67 -4.81 1.51
CA GLU A 572 18.45 -6.07 1.49
C GLU A 572 18.60 -6.65 0.08
N ASP A 573 17.58 -6.50 -0.77
CA ASP A 573 17.49 -7.13 -2.09
C ASP A 573 18.02 -6.26 -3.24
N PHE A 574 18.91 -5.30 -2.97
CA PHE A 574 19.47 -4.45 -4.03
C PHE A 574 20.42 -5.26 -4.95
N PRO A 575 20.21 -5.28 -6.29
CA PRO A 575 20.95 -6.17 -7.17
C PRO A 575 22.45 -5.89 -7.24
N ASN A 576 23.27 -6.95 -7.18
CA ASN A 576 24.72 -6.84 -7.15
C ASN A 576 25.32 -6.16 -8.40
N HIS A 577 24.70 -6.31 -9.58
CA HIS A 577 25.19 -5.67 -10.80
C HIS A 577 24.98 -4.15 -10.84
N HIS A 578 24.11 -3.60 -9.97
CA HIS A 578 23.96 -2.15 -9.79
C HIS A 578 24.83 -1.58 -8.67
N LYS A 579 25.55 -2.42 -7.91
CA LYS A 579 26.44 -2.00 -6.83
C LYS A 579 27.76 -1.47 -7.38
N VAL A 580 27.88 -0.14 -7.45
CA VAL A 580 29.07 0.54 -8.04
C VAL A 580 29.99 1.24 -7.03
N LEU A 581 29.55 1.45 -5.79
CA LEU A 581 30.35 2.04 -4.72
C LEU A 581 31.32 1.00 -4.14
N LYS A 582 32.46 1.46 -3.62
CA LYS A 582 33.40 0.60 -2.87
C LYS A 582 33.23 0.89 -1.39
N LEU A 583 32.38 0.11 -0.72
CA LEU A 583 31.88 0.46 0.61
C LEU A 583 32.72 -0.05 1.79
N GLY A 584 33.70 -0.91 1.54
CA GLY A 584 34.60 -1.42 2.58
C GLY A 584 33.83 -2.10 3.71
N ALA A 585 33.94 -1.57 4.93
CA ALA A 585 33.26 -2.12 6.10
C ALA A 585 31.72 -2.05 6.04
N LEU A 586 31.16 -1.22 5.14
CA LEU A 586 29.71 -1.10 4.95
C LEU A 586 29.16 -2.10 3.92
N GLU A 587 30.03 -2.85 3.22
CA GLU A 587 29.61 -3.84 2.22
C GLU A 587 28.73 -4.93 2.86
N GLY A 588 27.63 -5.29 2.20
CA GLY A 588 26.67 -6.28 2.71
C GLY A 588 25.83 -5.83 3.91
N THR A 589 25.96 -4.58 4.36
CA THR A 589 25.07 -4.00 5.38
C THR A 589 23.85 -3.34 4.74
N SER A 590 22.71 -3.29 5.45
CA SER A 590 21.51 -2.56 4.99
C SER A 590 21.81 -1.08 4.72
N PHE A 591 22.61 -0.43 5.56
CA PHE A 591 23.07 0.94 5.33
C PHE A 591 23.94 1.07 4.07
N GLY A 592 24.85 0.12 3.83
CA GLY A 592 25.64 0.10 2.60
C GLY A 592 24.78 -0.08 1.34
N ASN A 593 23.80 -0.99 1.38
CA ASN A 593 22.86 -1.14 0.28
C ASN A 593 22.01 0.12 0.04
N TYR A 594 21.64 0.85 1.10
CA TYR A 594 21.01 2.16 0.96
C TYR A 594 21.87 3.16 0.19
N LEU A 595 23.18 3.25 0.50
CA LEU A 595 24.10 4.11 -0.25
C LEU A 595 24.19 3.70 -1.73
N HIS A 596 24.22 2.40 -2.03
CA HIS A 596 24.18 1.91 -3.41
C HIS A 596 22.88 2.30 -4.13
N THR A 597 21.75 2.20 -3.44
CA THR A 597 20.45 2.52 -4.01
C THR A 597 20.35 4.04 -4.28
N MET A 598 20.82 4.88 -3.35
CA MET A 598 20.89 6.34 -3.55
C MET A 598 21.81 6.72 -4.71
N ARG A 599 22.93 6.01 -4.88
CA ARG A 599 23.80 6.15 -6.05
C ARG A 599 23.13 5.71 -7.36
N PHE A 600 22.29 4.68 -7.33
CA PHE A 600 21.52 4.26 -8.51
C PHE A 600 20.49 5.32 -8.90
N PHE A 601 19.73 5.84 -7.93
CA PHE A 601 18.79 6.92 -8.16
C PHE A 601 19.47 8.20 -8.66
N ASP A 602 20.64 8.57 -8.11
CA ASP A 602 21.43 9.73 -8.56
C ASP A 602 21.75 9.66 -10.05
N GLN A 603 22.09 8.47 -10.57
CA GLN A 603 22.30 8.24 -12.00
C GLN A 603 20.99 8.28 -12.79
N ALA A 604 19.94 7.62 -12.29
CA ALA A 604 18.62 7.62 -12.93
C ALA A 604 18.07 9.04 -13.14
N LEU A 605 18.25 9.89 -12.13
CA LEU A 605 17.83 11.28 -12.14
C LEU A 605 18.65 12.12 -13.14
N ASP A 606 19.96 11.88 -13.26
CA ASP A 606 20.81 12.53 -14.26
C ASP A 606 20.47 12.09 -15.70
N ASP A 607 20.20 10.81 -15.90
CA ASP A 607 19.71 10.27 -17.17
C ASP A 607 18.37 10.92 -17.55
N PHE A 608 17.46 11.09 -16.58
CA PHE A 608 16.18 11.75 -16.77
C PHE A 608 16.34 13.22 -17.15
N LYS A 609 17.14 13.99 -16.40
CA LYS A 609 17.44 15.39 -16.74
C LYS A 609 18.07 15.51 -18.14
N THR A 610 18.98 14.60 -18.49
CA THR A 610 19.63 14.58 -19.80
C THR A 610 18.61 14.34 -20.91
N ALA A 611 17.68 13.40 -20.72
CA ALA A 611 16.59 13.16 -21.65
C ALA A 611 15.67 14.40 -21.79
N LEU A 612 15.24 15.00 -20.69
CA LEU A 612 14.46 16.25 -20.71
C LEU A 612 15.20 17.39 -21.43
N ALA A 613 16.53 17.47 -21.31
CA ALA A 613 17.33 18.48 -21.98
C ALA A 613 17.42 18.23 -23.49
N ARG A 614 17.71 16.98 -23.88
CA ARG A 614 17.78 16.54 -25.29
C ARG A 614 16.49 16.88 -26.03
N ASP A 615 15.35 16.69 -25.38
CA ASP A 615 14.03 16.88 -25.99
C ASP A 615 13.48 18.32 -25.81
N GLY A 616 14.33 19.24 -25.34
CA GLY A 616 14.04 20.68 -25.21
C GLY A 616 13.07 21.05 -24.08
N LEU A 617 12.64 20.07 -23.27
CA LEU A 617 11.66 20.26 -22.20
C LEU A 617 12.29 20.90 -20.95
N LEU A 618 13.55 20.57 -20.65
CA LEU A 618 14.24 21.07 -19.45
C LEU A 618 14.34 22.60 -19.45
N GLY A 619 14.57 23.24 -20.60
CA GLY A 619 14.71 24.69 -20.70
C GLY A 619 13.46 25.47 -20.28
N ASP A 620 12.29 24.85 -20.35
CA ASP A 620 10.97 25.45 -20.11
C ASP A 620 10.26 24.87 -18.86
N THR A 621 11.03 24.21 -17.99
CA THR A 621 10.49 23.45 -16.85
C THR A 621 11.24 23.78 -15.56
N VAL A 622 10.48 24.02 -14.49
CA VAL A 622 10.96 23.92 -13.11
C VAL A 622 11.04 22.44 -12.77
N LEU A 623 12.24 21.96 -12.43
CA LEU A 623 12.45 20.59 -11.97
C LEU A 623 12.78 20.62 -10.48
N ALA A 624 11.85 20.13 -9.66
CA ALA A 624 12.03 20.01 -8.22
C ALA A 624 12.29 18.55 -7.84
N VAL A 625 13.16 18.33 -6.86
CA VAL A 625 13.49 17.02 -6.31
C VAL A 625 13.50 17.13 -4.79
N PHE A 626 12.81 16.23 -4.10
CA PHE A 626 12.80 16.23 -2.64
C PHE A 626 12.74 14.81 -2.06
N GLY A 627 13.25 14.62 -0.86
CA GLY A 627 13.07 13.39 -0.09
C GLY A 627 11.77 13.40 0.71
N ASP A 628 11.06 12.29 0.75
CA ASP A 628 9.78 12.20 1.44
C ASP A 628 9.88 12.01 2.96
N HIS A 629 10.73 11.11 3.44
CA HIS A 629 10.95 10.86 4.87
C HIS A 629 12.30 10.19 5.17
N ASP A 630 12.57 9.97 6.45
CA ASP A 630 13.73 9.18 6.90
C ASP A 630 13.73 7.74 6.36
N ALA A 631 14.90 7.13 6.18
CA ALA A 631 15.04 5.80 5.58
C ALA A 631 14.66 4.63 6.50
N GLY A 632 14.17 4.90 7.73
CA GLY A 632 13.73 3.88 8.67
C GLY A 632 14.84 3.15 9.41
N PHE A 633 16.08 3.66 9.37
CA PHE A 633 17.20 3.05 10.08
C PHE A 633 17.07 3.18 11.61
N PRO A 634 17.61 2.22 12.39
CA PRO A 634 17.78 2.41 13.83
C PRO A 634 18.57 3.69 14.11
N ALA A 635 18.14 4.44 15.13
CA ALA A 635 18.60 5.81 15.42
C ALA A 635 20.12 6.03 15.36
N LYS A 636 20.94 5.03 15.75
CA LYS A 636 22.40 5.13 15.74
C LYS A 636 23.04 5.16 14.34
N ALA A 637 22.44 4.49 13.34
CA ALA A 637 23.08 4.32 12.04
C ALA A 637 22.99 5.58 11.17
N ALA A 638 21.78 6.12 10.99
CA ALA A 638 21.57 7.36 10.22
C ALA A 638 22.14 8.58 10.96
N ALA A 639 21.90 8.70 12.27
CA ALA A 639 22.40 9.84 13.03
C ALA A 639 23.93 9.90 13.09
N GLY A 640 24.60 8.76 13.21
CA GLY A 640 26.06 8.69 13.19
C GLY A 640 26.69 9.09 11.84
N ALA A 641 25.94 9.00 10.74
CA ALA A 641 26.40 9.44 9.42
C ALA A 641 26.03 10.91 9.13
N ALA A 642 24.86 11.34 9.58
CA ALA A 642 24.33 12.68 9.33
C ALA A 642 24.90 13.74 10.28
N VAL A 643 25.07 13.40 11.57
CA VAL A 643 25.47 14.34 12.63
C VAL A 643 26.43 13.65 13.61
N PRO A 644 27.65 13.26 13.17
CA PRO A 644 28.55 12.39 13.92
C PRO A 644 29.01 12.96 15.27
N GLU A 645 28.98 14.29 15.45
CA GLU A 645 29.39 14.96 16.68
C GLU A 645 28.31 14.96 17.78
N ILE A 646 27.05 14.64 17.43
CA ILE A 646 25.89 14.69 18.34
C ILE A 646 25.39 13.26 18.59
N SER A 647 25.00 12.96 19.83
CA SER A 647 24.52 11.63 20.23
C SER A 647 23.17 11.69 20.96
N GLY A 648 22.51 10.54 21.09
CA GLY A 648 21.21 10.43 21.75
C GLY A 648 20.04 10.92 20.87
N ASP A 649 18.90 11.17 21.50
CA ASP A 649 17.64 11.48 20.81
C ASP A 649 17.71 12.77 19.97
N ILE A 650 18.56 13.73 20.37
CA ILE A 650 18.80 14.96 19.60
C ILE A 650 19.43 14.65 18.24
N ALA A 651 20.37 13.71 18.18
CA ALA A 651 21.03 13.34 16.94
C ALA A 651 20.03 12.77 15.93
N GLN A 652 19.04 12.00 16.41
CA GLN A 652 17.94 11.49 15.58
C GLN A 652 17.07 12.63 15.05
N GLU A 653 16.66 13.56 15.91
CA GLU A 653 15.80 14.68 15.52
C GLU A 653 16.46 15.64 14.52
N LEU A 654 17.80 15.71 14.54
CA LEU A 654 18.62 16.43 13.56
C LEU A 654 18.93 15.63 12.29
N ALA A 655 18.92 14.30 12.37
CA ALA A 655 19.11 13.41 11.21
C ALA A 655 17.85 13.27 10.33
N ASP A 656 16.67 13.51 10.90
CA ASP A 656 15.37 13.52 10.19
C ASP A 656 15.25 14.78 9.30
N ARG A 657 16.13 14.87 8.30
CA ARG A 657 16.21 15.92 7.29
C ARG A 657 16.15 15.33 5.90
N VAL A 658 15.34 15.95 5.05
CA VAL A 658 15.18 15.60 3.65
C VAL A 658 15.70 16.73 2.77
N PRO A 659 16.28 16.47 1.59
CA PRO A 659 16.70 17.53 0.70
C PRO A 659 15.48 18.14 -0.01
N PHE A 660 15.56 19.42 -0.38
CA PHE A 660 14.67 20.02 -1.37
C PHE A 660 15.49 20.84 -2.36
N LEU A 661 15.52 20.42 -3.62
CA LEU A 661 16.25 21.07 -4.70
C LEU A 661 15.26 21.56 -5.75
N VAL A 662 15.41 22.81 -6.18
CA VAL A 662 14.58 23.40 -7.24
C VAL A 662 15.47 23.98 -8.32
N ARG A 663 15.51 23.30 -9.46
CA ARG A 663 16.22 23.73 -10.66
C ARG A 663 15.34 24.65 -11.50
N LEU A 664 15.87 25.83 -11.84
CA LEU A 664 15.14 26.89 -12.54
C LEU A 664 15.27 26.76 -14.07
N PRO A 665 14.21 27.08 -14.85
CA PRO A 665 14.26 27.12 -16.31
C PRO A 665 15.05 28.32 -16.86
N GLY A 666 15.62 28.16 -18.06
CA GLY A 666 16.36 29.22 -18.78
C GLY A 666 17.73 29.60 -18.19
N PRO A 667 18.41 30.61 -18.77
CA PRO A 667 19.64 31.17 -18.20
C PRO A 667 19.27 31.97 -16.94
N PHE A 668 19.60 31.43 -15.78
CA PHE A 668 19.44 32.11 -14.50
C PHE A 668 20.71 32.89 -14.17
N ARG A 669 20.58 33.92 -13.33
CA ARG A 669 21.78 34.53 -12.77
C ARG A 669 22.33 33.62 -11.67
N ALA A 670 23.61 33.30 -11.73
CA ALA A 670 24.24 32.42 -10.74
C ALA A 670 24.07 32.93 -9.31
N ASP A 671 24.01 34.25 -9.08
CA ASP A 671 23.82 34.84 -7.74
C ASP A 671 22.47 34.47 -7.09
N LEU A 672 21.45 34.12 -7.87
CA LEU A 672 20.14 33.71 -7.38
C LEU A 672 20.11 32.24 -6.91
N VAL A 673 20.92 31.36 -7.48
CA VAL A 673 20.88 29.92 -7.15
C VAL A 673 22.12 29.44 -6.40
N ASN A 674 23.09 30.32 -6.14
CA ASN A 674 24.34 29.90 -5.54
C ASN A 674 24.20 29.54 -4.05
N GLY A 675 24.72 28.35 -3.72
CA GLY A 675 24.94 27.85 -2.36
C GLY A 675 23.70 27.26 -1.67
N PRO A 676 23.92 26.38 -0.68
CA PRO A 676 22.83 25.81 0.12
C PRO A 676 22.10 26.88 0.95
N ARG A 677 20.81 26.67 1.17
CA ARG A 677 19.93 27.44 2.05
C ARG A 677 19.70 26.63 3.33
N SER A 678 20.33 27.04 4.42
CA SER A 678 20.34 26.32 5.70
C SER A 678 19.31 26.80 6.72
N SER A 679 18.52 27.83 6.39
CA SER A 679 17.37 28.23 7.20
C SER A 679 16.44 27.03 7.41
N PRO A 680 15.98 26.77 8.65
CA PRO A 680 15.00 25.73 8.91
C PRO A 680 13.82 25.82 7.94
N ALA A 681 13.34 24.69 7.43
CA ALA A 681 12.17 24.63 6.56
C ALA A 681 11.40 23.34 6.85
N GLY A 682 10.15 23.27 6.39
CA GLY A 682 9.34 22.05 6.42
C GLY A 682 8.77 21.73 5.05
N GLN A 683 8.37 20.48 4.84
CA GLN A 683 7.66 20.04 3.64
C GLN A 683 6.38 20.84 3.39
N THR A 684 5.74 21.38 4.45
CA THR A 684 4.61 22.32 4.32
C THR A 684 4.93 23.51 3.42
N ASP A 685 6.19 23.91 3.32
CA ASP A 685 6.64 25.10 2.59
C ASP A 685 6.77 24.86 1.08
N PHE A 686 6.67 23.62 0.60
CA PHE A 686 6.93 23.28 -0.81
C PHE A 686 5.87 23.86 -1.76
N ALA A 687 4.58 23.55 -1.54
CA ALA A 687 3.50 24.08 -2.37
C ALA A 687 3.50 25.62 -2.49
N PRO A 688 3.51 26.42 -1.40
CA PRO A 688 3.56 27.87 -1.51
C PRO A 688 4.82 28.38 -2.22
N THR A 689 5.97 27.75 -1.99
CA THR A 689 7.23 28.10 -2.67
C THR A 689 7.16 27.85 -4.19
N LEU A 690 6.67 26.68 -4.61
CA LEU A 690 6.53 26.33 -6.03
C LEU A 690 5.50 27.20 -6.73
N LEU A 691 4.36 27.50 -6.09
CA LEU A 691 3.35 28.42 -6.62
C LEU A 691 3.90 29.83 -6.83
N ALA A 692 4.60 30.38 -5.83
CA ALA A 692 5.20 31.70 -5.92
C ALA A 692 6.21 31.77 -7.08
N LEU A 693 7.04 30.73 -7.25
CA LEU A 693 7.99 30.63 -8.37
C LEU A 693 7.28 30.63 -9.73
N LEU A 694 6.16 29.93 -9.86
CA LEU A 694 5.30 29.91 -11.05
C LEU A 694 4.45 31.19 -11.23
N GLY A 695 4.57 32.14 -10.31
CA GLY A 695 3.87 33.43 -10.37
C GLY A 695 2.41 33.37 -9.96
N ILE A 696 2.02 32.35 -9.19
CA ILE A 696 0.70 32.19 -8.58
C ILE A 696 0.84 32.58 -7.11
N ASP A 697 0.12 33.61 -6.67
CA ASP A 697 0.20 34.08 -5.29
C ASP A 697 -0.44 33.08 -4.31
N PRO A 698 0.33 32.49 -3.36
CA PRO A 698 -0.20 31.57 -2.36
C PRO A 698 -0.80 32.27 -1.15
N ALA A 699 -0.62 33.58 -0.97
CA ALA A 699 -1.16 34.32 0.18
C ALA A 699 -2.64 34.02 0.52
N PRO A 700 -3.59 34.01 -0.45
CA PRO A 700 -5.00 33.75 -0.14
C PRO A 700 -5.31 32.27 0.16
N LEU A 701 -4.36 31.36 -0.02
CA LEU A 701 -4.58 29.94 0.21
C LEU A 701 -4.48 29.61 1.71
N PRO A 702 -5.34 28.69 2.21
CA PRO A 702 -5.32 28.22 3.59
C PRO A 702 -4.20 27.18 3.80
N TYR A 703 -2.97 27.62 3.53
CA TYR A 703 -1.73 26.86 3.68
C TYR A 703 -1.04 27.26 4.97
N LEU A 704 -0.46 26.29 5.67
CA LEU A 704 0.33 26.54 6.88
C LEU A 704 1.74 27.00 6.52
N GLY A 705 2.33 26.35 5.52
CA GLY A 705 3.71 26.63 5.10
C GLY A 705 3.86 28.01 4.47
N ARG A 706 5.11 28.44 4.34
CA ARG A 706 5.52 29.77 3.84
C ARG A 706 6.19 29.67 2.46
N ASN A 707 6.29 30.80 1.78
CA ASN A 707 7.10 30.91 0.57
C ASN A 707 8.57 31.14 0.96
N LEU A 708 9.40 30.09 0.85
CA LEU A 708 10.82 30.13 1.21
C LEU A 708 11.65 31.13 0.40
N LEU A 709 11.14 31.60 -0.74
CA LEU A 709 11.87 32.50 -1.66
C LEU A 709 11.62 33.98 -1.39
N GLY A 710 10.53 34.31 -0.69
CA GLY A 710 10.15 35.69 -0.36
C GLY A 710 10.29 36.02 1.13
N HIS A 711 10.08 35.02 1.98
CA HIS A 711 10.08 35.17 3.44
C HIS A 711 10.91 34.05 4.08
N PRO A 712 12.25 34.16 4.06
CA PRO A 712 13.12 33.19 4.74
C PRO A 712 13.04 33.30 6.27
N ASP A 713 12.40 34.34 6.82
CA ASP A 713 12.22 34.57 8.26
C ASP A 713 11.48 33.42 8.95
N ASP A 714 11.99 33.02 10.11
CA ASP A 714 11.92 31.64 10.62
C ASP A 714 10.86 31.41 11.72
N PRO A 715 9.62 30.97 11.40
CA PRO A 715 8.72 30.41 12.38
C PRO A 715 9.22 29.02 12.81
N PRO A 716 8.81 28.52 13.99
CA PRO A 716 9.12 27.15 14.36
C PRO A 716 8.55 26.19 13.32
N ILE A 717 9.41 25.33 12.79
CA ILE A 717 9.03 24.23 11.91
C ILE A 717 8.48 23.12 12.77
N VAL A 718 7.18 22.90 12.66
CA VAL A 718 6.41 22.03 13.55
C VAL A 718 6.30 20.63 12.97
N ARG A 719 6.47 19.62 13.80
CA ARG A 719 6.18 18.21 13.49
C ARG A 719 4.77 17.82 13.97
N PRO A 720 4.09 16.88 13.29
CA PRO A 720 2.71 16.50 13.64
C PRO A 720 2.57 15.98 15.07
N TYR A 721 3.59 15.29 15.58
CA TYR A 721 3.65 14.74 16.94
C TYR A 721 4.18 15.73 18.01
N GLY A 722 4.33 17.00 17.66
CA GLY A 722 4.43 18.13 18.61
C GLY A 722 5.80 18.80 18.77
N GLY A 723 6.84 18.19 18.26
CA GLY A 723 8.20 18.73 18.29
C GLY A 723 8.34 19.83 17.27
N TRP A 724 9.32 20.68 17.46
CA TRP A 724 9.57 21.77 16.54
C TRP A 724 11.01 22.25 16.65
N LEU A 725 11.45 22.97 15.62
CA LEU A 725 12.73 23.66 15.63
C LEU A 725 12.67 24.97 14.87
N ASP A 726 13.45 25.94 15.33
CA ASP A 726 13.80 27.17 14.64
C ASP A 726 15.33 27.33 14.64
N SER A 727 15.81 28.47 14.17
CA SER A 727 17.23 28.78 14.01
C SER A 727 17.97 28.95 15.33
N GLY A 728 17.26 29.18 16.43
CA GLY A 728 17.85 29.34 17.76
C GLY A 728 17.62 28.13 18.67
N HIS A 729 16.46 27.50 18.59
CA HIS A 729 15.97 26.54 19.56
C HIS A 729 15.21 25.37 18.94
N MET A 730 15.07 24.30 19.72
CA MET A 730 14.25 23.15 19.37
C MET A 730 13.62 22.54 20.62
N GLN A 731 12.47 21.89 20.41
CA GLN A 731 11.80 21.05 21.38
C GLN A 731 11.57 19.66 20.78
N LEU A 732 12.02 18.64 21.50
CA LEU A 732 11.93 17.25 21.06
C LEU A 732 10.63 16.64 21.56
N SER A 733 9.92 15.90 20.71
CA SER A 733 8.73 15.15 21.14
C SER A 733 9.06 13.80 21.74
N ARG A 734 10.20 13.23 21.32
CA ARG A 734 10.62 11.87 21.64
C ARG A 734 11.37 11.77 22.98
N ASP A 735 11.67 12.89 23.65
CA ASP A 735 12.30 12.88 24.96
C ASP A 735 11.31 12.46 26.07
N VAL A 736 11.41 11.20 26.47
CA VAL A 736 10.59 10.56 27.50
C VAL A 736 10.98 11.01 28.91
N SER A 737 12.18 11.60 29.10
CA SER A 737 12.73 11.87 30.43
C SER A 737 11.98 12.98 31.20
N ASN A 738 11.31 13.89 30.48
CA ASN A 738 10.54 15.01 31.06
C ASN A 738 9.19 15.28 30.36
N GLY A 739 8.67 14.32 29.60
CA GLY A 739 7.44 14.45 28.83
C GLY A 739 7.54 15.42 27.65
N GLY A 740 8.70 15.48 26.99
CA GLY A 740 8.93 16.24 25.74
C GLY A 740 8.91 17.77 25.87
N ARG A 741 9.25 18.32 27.05
CA ARG A 741 9.16 19.77 27.32
C ARG A 741 10.50 20.49 27.33
N ASP A 742 11.59 19.75 27.24
CA ASP A 742 12.92 20.30 27.35
C ASP A 742 13.24 21.14 26.10
N CYS A 743 13.80 22.32 26.34
CA CYS A 743 14.18 23.27 25.32
C CYS A 743 15.68 23.14 25.10
N TYR A 744 16.10 23.03 23.84
CA TYR A 744 17.51 22.91 23.47
C TYR A 744 17.90 24.06 22.55
N ALA A 745 19.13 24.53 22.66
CA ALA A 745 19.72 25.42 21.66
C ALA A 745 19.98 24.62 20.37
N PHE A 746 19.51 25.12 19.23
CA PHE A 746 19.59 24.41 17.95
C PHE A 746 21.04 24.13 17.53
N ALA A 747 21.92 25.15 17.63
CA ALA A 747 23.30 25.04 17.16
C ALA A 747 24.19 24.14 18.03
N SER A 748 23.97 24.10 19.35
CA SER A 748 24.85 23.37 20.29
C SER A 748 24.24 22.09 20.83
N ALA A 749 22.96 21.82 20.55
CA ALA A 749 22.19 20.73 21.16
C ALA A 749 22.19 20.76 22.71
N ALA A 750 22.55 21.88 23.33
CA ALA A 750 22.60 22.00 24.78
C ALA A 750 21.22 22.36 25.35
N LEU A 751 20.90 21.80 26.52
CA LEU A 751 19.70 22.17 27.27
C LEU A 751 19.74 23.67 27.61
N THR A 752 18.62 24.36 27.42
CA THR A 752 18.43 25.77 27.77
C THR A 752 17.18 25.97 28.63
N GLY A 753 16.94 27.19 29.11
CA GLY A 753 15.79 27.52 29.93
C GLY A 753 14.47 27.42 29.14
N GLN A 754 13.42 26.83 29.73
CA GLN A 754 12.12 26.66 29.06
C GLN A 754 11.47 27.97 28.59
N GLU A 755 11.78 29.10 29.24
CA GLU A 755 11.25 30.41 28.83
C GLU A 755 11.70 30.81 27.41
N ALA A 756 12.89 30.37 26.98
CA ALA A 756 13.42 30.63 25.64
C ALA A 756 12.53 30.02 24.53
N CYS A 757 11.90 28.88 24.82
CA CYS A 757 11.00 28.18 23.90
C CYS A 757 9.52 28.59 24.04
N ARG A 758 9.15 29.45 24.99
CA ARG A 758 7.73 29.66 25.37
C ARG A 758 6.86 30.19 24.22
N ALA A 759 7.33 31.21 23.51
CA ALA A 759 6.59 31.81 22.39
C ALA A 759 6.48 30.84 21.21
N ALA A 760 7.58 30.17 20.86
CA ALA A 760 7.61 29.17 19.80
C ALA A 760 6.71 27.95 20.13
N ASN A 761 6.68 27.50 21.39
CA ASN A 761 5.76 26.45 21.85
C ASN A 761 4.29 26.83 21.62
N GLU A 762 3.91 28.09 21.88
CA GLU A 762 2.54 28.54 21.64
C GLU A 762 2.20 28.52 20.15
N VAL A 763 3.09 29.02 19.30
CA VAL A 763 2.93 28.98 17.84
C VAL A 763 2.87 27.54 17.33
N ALA A 764 3.72 26.66 17.83
CA ALA A 764 3.79 25.26 17.41
C ALA A 764 2.50 24.51 17.74
N ARG A 765 2.00 24.66 18.98
CA ARG A 765 0.69 24.10 19.37
C ARG A 765 -0.43 24.63 18.48
N LYS A 766 -0.49 25.96 18.29
CA LYS A 766 -1.55 26.57 17.46
C LYS A 766 -1.52 26.07 16.02
N THR A 767 -0.33 25.90 15.44
CA THR A 767 -0.13 25.40 14.07
C THR A 767 -0.69 23.98 13.94
N ARG A 768 -0.34 23.08 14.87
CA ARG A 768 -0.84 21.70 14.89
C ARG A 768 -2.35 21.64 15.11
N ASP A 769 -2.85 22.40 16.08
CA ASP A 769 -4.27 22.39 16.43
C ASP A 769 -5.14 22.91 15.27
N ILE A 770 -4.68 23.95 14.55
CA ILE A 770 -5.34 24.43 13.34
C ILE A 770 -5.26 23.39 12.22
N SER A 771 -4.10 22.79 11.97
CA SER A 771 -3.99 21.73 10.95
C SER A 771 -5.00 20.61 11.19
N ARG A 772 -5.03 20.13 12.44
CA ARG A 772 -5.96 19.07 12.88
C ARG A 772 -7.41 19.51 12.75
N LEU A 773 -7.75 20.74 13.14
CA LEU A 773 -9.11 21.28 12.98
C LEU A 773 -9.52 21.32 11.50
N VAL A 774 -8.62 21.79 10.62
CA VAL A 774 -8.88 21.87 9.18
C VAL A 774 -9.11 20.50 8.56
N ILE A 775 -8.33 19.49 8.97
CA ILE A 775 -8.50 18.10 8.50
C ILE A 775 -9.78 17.48 9.08
N THR A 776 -9.94 17.50 10.39
CA THR A 776 -11.07 16.80 11.05
C THR A 776 -12.42 17.44 10.76
N GLY A 777 -12.44 18.75 10.51
CA GLY A 777 -13.62 19.52 10.16
C GLY A 777 -13.87 19.67 8.65
N ASP A 778 -12.96 19.22 7.78
CA ASP A 778 -13.02 19.42 6.32
C ASP A 778 -13.18 20.90 5.92
N LEU A 779 -12.33 21.76 6.50
CA LEU A 779 -12.50 23.21 6.42
C LEU A 779 -11.62 23.87 5.36
N GLN A 780 -10.73 23.13 4.70
CA GLN A 780 -9.71 23.77 3.85
C GLN A 780 -10.35 24.52 2.67
N GLN A 781 -11.30 23.89 1.98
CA GLN A 781 -12.03 24.54 0.90
C GLN A 781 -12.90 25.72 1.41
N GLU A 782 -13.56 25.56 2.55
CA GLU A 782 -14.38 26.61 3.17
C GLU A 782 -13.55 27.86 3.49
N LEU A 783 -12.42 27.68 4.18
CA LEU A 783 -11.50 28.76 4.55
C LEU A 783 -10.95 29.49 3.32
N ARG A 784 -10.77 28.77 2.20
CA ARG A 784 -10.37 29.36 0.92
C ARG A 784 -11.46 30.25 0.32
N ASP A 785 -12.69 29.75 0.24
CA ASP A 785 -13.79 30.46 -0.43
C ASP A 785 -14.23 31.69 0.35
N ASP A 786 -14.16 31.64 1.67
CA ASP A 786 -14.40 32.79 2.53
C ASP A 786 -13.31 33.85 2.40
N GLY A 787 -12.05 33.44 2.18
CA GLY A 787 -10.98 34.34 1.81
C GLY A 787 -11.25 35.14 0.54
N LYS A 788 -12.00 34.57 -0.42
CA LYS A 788 -12.41 35.27 -1.66
C LYS A 788 -13.58 36.24 -1.42
N ARG A 789 -14.45 35.98 -0.44
CA ARG A 789 -15.60 36.85 -0.10
C ARG A 789 -15.19 38.10 0.68
N GLY A 790 -14.19 38.01 1.56
CA GLY A 790 -13.66 39.18 2.28
C GLY A 790 -12.67 40.05 1.49
N ALA A 791 -12.30 39.63 0.26
CA ALA A 791 -11.40 40.37 -0.64
C ALA A 791 -12.14 41.06 -1.81
N ARG A 792 -13.47 40.93 -1.87
CA ARG A 792 -14.38 41.76 -2.68
C ARG A 792 -15.00 42.79 -1.78
#